data_AF-A0A8B6FMK5-F1
#
_entry.id   AF-A0A8B6FMK5-F1
#
_cell.length_a   1.000
_cell.length_b   1.000
_cell.length_c   1.000
_cell.angle_alpha   90.00
_cell.angle_beta   90.00
_cell.angle_gamma   90.00
#
_symmetry.space_group_name_H-M   'P 1'
#
loop_
_entity.id
_entity.type
_entity.pdbx_description
1 polymer ?
#
loop_
_entity_poly.entity_id
_entity_poly.type
_entity_poly.pdbx_seq_one_letter_code
_entity_poly.pdbx_strand_id
1 'polypeptide(L)'
;MDHISGIAQHAAKRSLYGMKPAKYYSPVHLVEPLTSLCKMYGNIAGNIQELEKMNIIPAPVGEVINLPSGLKIKPFPTTHRCPSQGYIMYQNVKKLKEEFVGKPSEEIAQFVKSGVQIHDEYDVPELVYTGDTTFDVFTNPPTDDLFKVKLLITEATYIDQEPGKDQVQKARDRGHLHLQELADNADLFKNVENILLIHFSDKYSTKYIQETVKKTLPDSIVNKMQADHPGFVVADYAVFAVTIIISLGIGIYYAFSGGKQKTTSEYLVGNRQMSILPVALSLMVSFESSIMMLGFPGEVYSYGIMFWLSNAGFMIALLLGTRIVVPLVHPLRIKSVFEYFELKYKGREVRLLGTTIGMLGYVFYMGIVLFGPGTALEAVTDMPYWVSVVCVALASVIYTSIGGIKAVIWTDVFQCLIMFMGIFAVLIKGTISAGGPKRVFDLNAENGRLYLFNFDTDPTVRHTFWGLVIGSCLRLISLSFNQSTVQRISSMSTQAKARKVMFLTAPAFFVTLSLATLEGVVAYAYYTSIRCDPLTSKRIQNPNQIIPYMVLEIFRNLPGMSGLFMASLFSASLSTMSSGLSSLSAMTVEDYIKPYHNFSDKKLTAIAKLSVPFYGLLSVAVSFMIAEIPGPMSQITASILPAFGGPSCGLFLYTVFFPWATKKGALIGTTASVILSFWLSAGKNFSKTLQRTPWATMPPTDQCYLFQNTSHFINYTITTEYTTYQTTEAIMDHQHEGLDKFYALSYQWVGVLGIFYMLVIGIVTSCIEGLPKSKDIDVIYVLSFFDQFFPFLPKNLRTKLYLGVPFEKREELLKKVDKGFMDYEAELLPTAETELEEKEDEMSSKFVVSRNGHTDDDETAKDNDV
;
A
#
# COMPACT_ATOMS: atom_id res chain seq x y z
N MET A 1 39.84 25.25 -6.69
CA MET A 1 40.21 23.85 -7.03
C MET A 1 38.90 23.10 -7.25
N ASP A 2 38.19 23.42 -8.32
CA ASP A 2 36.77 23.06 -8.40
C ASP A 2 36.53 21.56 -8.59
N HIS A 3 37.35 20.88 -9.39
CA HIS A 3 37.13 19.45 -9.69
C HIS A 3 38.11 18.50 -9.00
N ILE A 4 39.32 18.97 -8.74
CA ILE A 4 40.45 18.16 -8.26
C ILE A 4 40.40 17.87 -6.75
N SER A 5 39.75 18.74 -5.98
CA SER A 5 39.65 18.61 -4.52
C SER A 5 38.85 17.39 -4.06
N GLY A 6 37.93 16.90 -4.90
CA GLY A 6 37.12 15.69 -4.63
C GLY A 6 37.92 14.40 -4.58
N ILE A 7 39.11 14.34 -5.23
CA ILE A 7 39.95 13.13 -5.26
C ILE A 7 40.42 12.75 -3.84
N ALA A 8 40.88 13.75 -3.06
CA ALA A 8 41.32 13.55 -1.69
C ALA A 8 40.18 13.10 -0.77
N GLN A 9 39.00 13.73 -0.89
CA GLN A 9 37.81 13.33 -0.14
C GLN A 9 37.35 11.90 -0.49
N HIS A 10 37.36 11.55 -1.78
CA HIS A 10 37.00 10.21 -2.24
C HIS A 10 37.95 9.15 -1.68
N ALA A 11 39.26 9.38 -1.70
CA ALA A 11 40.22 8.44 -1.11
C ALA A 11 40.07 8.31 0.41
N ALA A 12 39.89 9.42 1.13
CA ALA A 12 39.67 9.40 2.58
C ALA A 12 38.42 8.58 2.93
N LYS A 13 37.32 8.78 2.18
CA LYS A 13 36.07 8.05 2.34
C LYS A 13 36.23 6.55 2.07
N ARG A 14 36.97 6.16 1.03
CA ARG A 14 37.27 4.75 0.73
C ARG A 14 38.08 4.08 1.83
N SER A 15 39.08 4.78 2.39
CA SER A 15 39.87 4.30 3.52
C SER A 15 38.99 4.06 4.75
N LEU A 16 38.11 5.01 5.08
CA LEU A 16 37.16 4.90 6.19
C LEU A 16 36.21 3.68 6.07
N TYR A 17 35.89 3.27 4.85
CA TYR A 17 35.07 2.08 4.57
C TYR A 17 35.88 0.79 4.37
N GLY A 18 37.20 0.79 4.59
CA GLY A 18 38.06 -0.39 4.41
C GLY A 18 38.13 -0.91 2.97
N MET A 19 37.84 -0.06 1.98
CA MET A 19 37.88 -0.44 0.56
C MET A 19 39.32 -0.44 0.03
N LYS A 20 39.62 -1.32 -0.94
CA LYS A 20 40.93 -1.29 -1.63
C LYS A 20 41.21 0.10 -2.24
N PRO A 21 42.46 0.59 -2.23
CA PRO A 21 42.81 1.86 -2.86
C PRO A 21 42.37 1.92 -4.33
N ALA A 22 41.80 3.05 -4.74
CA ALA A 22 41.43 3.28 -6.14
C ALA A 22 42.66 3.63 -6.97
N LYS A 23 42.58 3.37 -8.29
CA LYS A 23 43.52 3.89 -9.29
C LYS A 23 42.93 5.16 -9.88
N TYR A 24 43.70 6.25 -9.86
CA TYR A 24 43.27 7.53 -10.38
C TYR A 24 44.07 7.84 -11.65
N TYR A 25 43.40 7.85 -12.80
CA TYR A 25 44.03 8.22 -14.06
C TYR A 25 43.92 9.73 -14.25
N SER A 26 45.05 10.40 -14.47
CA SER A 26 45.13 11.85 -14.48
C SER A 26 46.01 12.35 -15.62
N PRO A 27 45.78 13.58 -16.15
CA PRO A 27 46.70 14.20 -17.10
C PRO A 27 48.12 14.22 -16.54
N VAL A 28 49.11 13.97 -17.40
CA VAL A 28 50.52 13.78 -17.02
C VAL A 28 51.05 14.94 -16.17
N HIS A 29 50.73 16.18 -16.57
CA HIS A 29 51.17 17.40 -15.89
C HIS A 29 50.54 17.61 -14.50
N LEU A 30 49.44 16.89 -14.17
CA LEU A 30 48.76 16.99 -12.87
C LEU A 30 49.15 15.90 -11.88
N VAL A 31 49.85 14.84 -12.30
CA VAL A 31 50.19 13.71 -11.43
C VAL A 31 50.99 14.17 -10.20
N GLU A 32 52.05 14.96 -10.40
CA GLU A 32 52.90 15.47 -9.31
C GLU A 32 52.19 16.52 -8.43
N PRO A 33 51.51 17.54 -8.99
CA PRO A 33 50.69 18.47 -8.19
C PRO A 33 49.62 17.76 -7.35
N LEU A 34 48.91 16.78 -7.91
CA LEU A 34 47.87 16.02 -7.20
C LEU A 34 48.45 15.15 -6.09
N THR A 35 49.58 14.50 -6.35
CA THR A 35 50.28 13.70 -5.33
C THR A 35 50.70 14.59 -4.16
N SER A 36 51.22 15.78 -4.46
CA SER A 36 51.61 16.77 -3.44
C SER A 36 50.40 17.29 -2.65
N LEU A 37 49.29 17.59 -3.34
CA LEU A 37 48.04 18.03 -2.72
C LEU A 37 47.47 16.98 -1.77
N CYS A 38 47.43 15.71 -2.20
CA CYS A 38 46.91 14.62 -1.38
C CYS A 38 47.77 14.34 -0.15
N LYS A 39 49.10 14.45 -0.27
CA LYS A 39 50.03 14.41 0.87
C LYS A 39 49.74 15.53 1.87
N MET A 40 49.59 16.77 1.41
CA MET A 40 49.24 17.89 2.28
C MET A 40 47.90 17.68 2.98
N TYR A 41 46.90 17.17 2.25
CA TYR A 41 45.58 16.84 2.83
C TYR A 41 45.68 15.74 3.89
N GLY A 42 46.47 14.69 3.63
CA GLY A 42 46.75 13.62 4.59
C GLY A 42 47.42 14.12 5.87
N ASN A 43 48.39 15.04 5.74
CA ASN A 43 49.05 15.67 6.88
C ASN A 43 48.08 16.49 7.74
N ILE A 44 47.21 17.28 7.09
CA ILE A 44 46.19 18.09 7.79
C ILE A 44 45.16 17.19 8.48
N ALA A 45 44.81 16.05 7.88
CA ALA A 45 43.83 15.11 8.40
C ALA A 45 44.38 14.13 9.46
N GLY A 46 45.58 14.37 10.00
CA GLY A 46 46.17 13.56 11.08
C GLY A 46 46.96 12.32 10.61
N ASN A 47 47.67 12.42 9.48
CA ASN A 47 48.53 11.37 8.89
C ASN A 47 47.77 10.10 8.44
N ILE A 48 46.76 10.27 7.59
CA ILE A 48 46.09 9.15 6.92
C ILE A 48 47.04 8.55 5.87
N GLN A 49 47.64 7.40 6.16
CA GLN A 49 48.61 6.73 5.28
C GLN A 49 48.07 6.43 3.87
N GLU A 50 46.77 6.21 3.70
CA GLU A 50 46.16 5.94 2.39
C GLU A 50 46.16 7.17 1.48
N LEU A 51 46.18 8.38 2.04
CA LEU A 51 46.28 9.62 1.26
C LEU A 51 47.73 9.92 0.83
N GLU A 52 48.72 9.44 1.60
CA GLU A 52 50.14 9.56 1.25
C GLU A 52 50.57 8.61 0.12
N LYS A 53 49.88 7.47 -0.01
CA LYS A 53 50.16 6.41 -1.00
C LYS A 53 49.09 6.31 -2.09
N MET A 54 48.52 7.44 -2.48
CA MET A 54 47.49 7.47 -3.50
C MET A 54 48.05 7.01 -4.86
N ASN A 55 47.36 6.08 -5.51
CA ASN A 55 47.80 5.52 -6.78
C ASN A 55 47.30 6.37 -7.95
N ILE A 56 48.04 7.44 -8.26
CA ILE A 56 47.78 8.34 -9.39
C ILE A 56 48.64 7.91 -10.57
N ILE A 57 47.99 7.56 -11.67
CA ILE A 57 48.61 7.01 -12.88
C ILE A 57 48.52 8.05 -14.00
N PRO A 58 49.62 8.36 -14.71
CA PRO A 58 49.59 9.27 -15.85
C PRO A 58 48.73 8.69 -16.97
N ALA A 59 47.90 9.54 -17.58
CA ALA A 59 47.06 9.22 -18.73
C ALA A 59 47.40 10.18 -19.88
N PRO A 60 48.42 9.88 -20.70
CA PRO A 60 48.81 10.75 -21.80
C PRO A 60 47.78 10.69 -22.93
N VAL A 61 47.66 11.81 -23.65
CA VAL A 61 46.78 11.94 -24.80
C VAL A 61 47.14 10.91 -25.87
N GLY A 62 46.13 10.20 -26.38
CA GLY A 62 46.27 9.19 -27.43
C GLY A 62 46.56 7.76 -26.95
N GLU A 63 46.98 7.57 -25.69
CA GLU A 63 47.24 6.22 -25.16
C GLU A 63 45.94 5.52 -24.73
N VAL A 64 45.80 4.24 -25.10
CA VAL A 64 44.64 3.43 -24.72
C VAL A 64 44.91 2.73 -23.39
N ILE A 65 44.12 3.07 -22.38
CA ILE A 65 44.23 2.54 -21.03
C ILE A 65 43.17 1.45 -20.84
N ASN A 66 43.60 0.20 -20.62
CA ASN A 66 42.69 -0.93 -20.37
C ASN A 66 42.29 -0.99 -18.89
N LEU A 67 41.00 -1.11 -18.61
CA LEU A 67 40.44 -1.21 -17.26
C LEU A 67 39.96 -2.65 -16.92
N PRO A 68 39.82 -3.02 -15.63
CA PRO A 68 39.56 -4.39 -15.17
C PRO A 68 38.18 -5.01 -15.52
N SER A 69 37.41 -4.42 -16.42
CA SER A 69 36.02 -4.81 -16.74
C SER A 69 35.73 -4.89 -18.25
N GLY A 70 36.78 -5.02 -19.08
CA GLY A 70 36.63 -4.96 -20.55
C GLY A 70 36.35 -3.54 -21.07
N LEU A 71 36.55 -2.52 -20.22
CA LEU A 71 36.48 -1.12 -20.61
C LEU A 71 37.85 -0.61 -21.01
N LYS A 72 37.89 0.32 -21.97
CA LYS A 72 39.09 1.04 -22.40
C LYS A 72 38.85 2.53 -22.29
N ILE A 73 39.84 3.29 -21.85
CA ILE A 73 39.80 4.75 -21.85
C ILE A 73 40.84 5.25 -22.84
N LYS A 74 40.46 6.21 -23.69
CA LYS A 74 41.36 6.94 -24.58
C LYS A 74 41.28 8.44 -24.28
N PRO A 75 42.32 9.05 -23.69
CA PRO A 75 42.38 10.49 -23.51
C PRO A 75 42.61 11.22 -24.84
N PHE A 76 42.00 12.39 -25.01
CA PHE A 76 42.12 13.22 -26.21
C PHE A 76 42.32 14.70 -25.84
N PRO A 77 42.98 15.51 -26.68
CA PRO A 77 43.28 16.89 -26.34
C PRO A 77 42.01 17.75 -26.38
N THR A 78 41.90 18.72 -25.47
CA THR A 78 40.84 19.75 -25.49
C THR A 78 41.44 21.16 -25.40
N THR A 79 40.62 22.17 -25.63
CA THR A 79 41.08 23.57 -25.75
C THR A 79 40.62 24.37 -24.54
N HIS A 80 41.53 24.66 -23.61
CA HIS A 80 41.25 25.46 -22.43
C HIS A 80 42.43 26.39 -22.10
N ARG A 81 42.26 27.29 -21.11
CA ARG A 81 43.30 28.25 -20.67
C ARG A 81 44.54 27.61 -20.08
N CYS A 82 44.38 26.45 -19.49
CA CYS A 82 45.46 25.59 -19.03
C CYS A 82 45.40 24.25 -19.79
N PRO A 83 46.48 23.46 -19.80
CA PRO A 83 46.49 22.17 -20.46
C PRO A 83 45.31 21.30 -19.98
N SER A 84 44.46 20.89 -20.92
CA SER A 84 43.25 20.11 -20.66
C SER A 84 43.16 18.92 -21.61
N GLN A 85 42.45 17.88 -21.17
CA GLN A 85 42.16 16.71 -21.99
C GLN A 85 40.80 16.13 -21.61
N GLY A 86 40.11 15.60 -22.60
CA GLY A 86 38.90 14.80 -22.44
C GLY A 86 39.22 13.30 -22.47
N TYR A 87 38.19 12.48 -22.27
CA TYR A 87 38.28 11.03 -22.24
C TYR A 87 37.11 10.39 -22.99
N ILE A 88 37.41 9.39 -23.81
CA ILE A 88 36.41 8.50 -24.40
C ILE A 88 36.55 7.14 -23.73
N MET A 89 35.44 6.61 -23.25
CA MET A 89 35.36 5.26 -22.71
C MET A 89 34.71 4.33 -23.73
N TYR A 90 35.40 3.25 -24.04
CA TYR A 90 34.92 2.19 -24.92
C TYR A 90 34.61 0.93 -24.11
N GLN A 91 33.56 0.22 -24.49
CA GLN A 91 33.30 -1.14 -24.04
C GLN A 91 33.71 -2.11 -25.13
N ASN A 92 34.52 -3.10 -24.76
CA ASN A 92 34.83 -4.20 -25.65
C ASN A 92 33.62 -5.15 -25.70
N VAL A 93 32.98 -5.25 -26.87
CA VAL A 93 31.83 -6.11 -27.11
C VAL A 93 32.24 -7.26 -28.01
N LYS A 94 31.93 -8.49 -27.58
CA LYS A 94 32.14 -9.71 -28.37
C LYS A 94 30.85 -10.05 -29.09
N LYS A 95 30.80 -9.86 -30.40
CA LYS A 95 29.66 -10.25 -31.23
C LYS A 95 29.96 -11.57 -31.93
N LEU A 96 28.98 -12.47 -31.97
CA LEU A 96 29.13 -13.71 -32.72
C LEU A 96 29.35 -13.38 -34.21
N LYS A 97 30.33 -14.02 -34.87
CA LYS A 97 30.54 -13.83 -36.31
C LYS A 97 29.29 -14.21 -37.07
N GLU A 98 29.03 -13.51 -38.17
CA GLU A 98 27.81 -13.65 -38.97
C GLU A 98 27.56 -15.10 -39.43
N GLU A 99 28.64 -15.84 -39.69
CA GLU A 99 28.64 -17.27 -40.06
C GLU A 99 28.11 -18.23 -38.97
N PHE A 100 28.04 -17.78 -37.70
CA PHE A 100 27.52 -18.56 -36.57
C PHE A 100 26.16 -18.05 -36.06
N VAL A 101 25.65 -16.93 -36.59
CA VAL A 101 24.35 -16.38 -36.19
C VAL A 101 23.22 -17.31 -36.67
N GLY A 102 22.39 -17.79 -35.74
CA GLY A 102 21.27 -18.69 -36.04
C GLY A 102 21.57 -20.20 -35.90
N LYS A 103 22.81 -20.58 -35.58
CA LYS A 103 23.16 -21.97 -35.26
C LYS A 103 22.67 -22.39 -33.86
N PRO A 104 22.29 -23.67 -33.65
CA PRO A 104 21.96 -24.20 -32.32
C PRO A 104 23.12 -24.06 -31.34
N SER A 105 22.82 -23.76 -30.07
CA SER A 105 23.82 -23.48 -29.03
C SER A 105 24.82 -24.63 -28.80
N GLU A 106 24.41 -25.88 -29.04
CA GLU A 106 25.27 -27.07 -28.93
C GLU A 106 26.36 -27.11 -30.02
N GLU A 107 26.04 -26.66 -31.23
CA GLU A 107 26.96 -26.62 -32.37
C GLU A 107 28.00 -25.50 -32.16
N ILE A 108 27.55 -24.34 -31.67
CA ILE A 108 28.43 -23.21 -31.31
C ILE A 108 29.42 -23.64 -30.20
N ALA A 109 28.96 -24.40 -29.20
CA ALA A 109 29.82 -24.91 -28.14
C ALA A 109 30.89 -25.90 -28.64
N GLN A 110 30.60 -26.66 -29.70
CA GLN A 110 31.59 -27.55 -30.33
C GLN A 110 32.67 -26.76 -31.10
N PHE A 111 32.30 -25.68 -31.80
CA PHE A 111 33.27 -24.79 -32.46
C PHE A 111 34.19 -24.08 -31.47
N VAL A 112 33.67 -23.69 -30.30
CA VAL A 112 34.51 -23.14 -29.21
C VAL A 112 35.49 -24.19 -28.69
N LYS A 113 35.04 -25.43 -28.47
CA LYS A 113 35.88 -26.53 -27.99
C LYS A 113 36.94 -26.96 -29.00
N SER A 114 36.71 -26.79 -30.30
CA SER A 114 37.69 -27.06 -31.35
C SER A 114 38.66 -25.90 -31.61
N GLY A 115 38.57 -24.81 -30.83
CA GLY A 115 39.50 -23.68 -30.89
C GLY A 115 39.20 -22.67 -32.00
N VAL A 116 38.02 -22.74 -32.64
CA VAL A 116 37.62 -21.79 -33.67
C VAL A 116 37.18 -20.47 -33.02
N GLN A 117 37.72 -19.34 -33.50
CA GLN A 117 37.35 -18.02 -33.01
C GLN A 117 35.97 -17.61 -33.56
N ILE A 118 34.94 -17.78 -32.74
CA ILE A 118 33.53 -17.57 -33.10
C ILE A 118 33.01 -16.14 -32.87
N HIS A 119 33.82 -15.27 -32.26
CA HIS A 119 33.44 -13.88 -31.96
C HIS A 119 34.38 -12.90 -32.65
N ASP A 120 33.79 -11.83 -33.18
CA ASP A 120 34.50 -10.59 -33.50
C ASP A 120 34.46 -9.67 -32.28
N GLU A 121 35.59 -9.01 -32.00
CA GLU A 121 35.70 -8.02 -30.93
C GLU A 121 35.67 -6.62 -31.51
N TYR A 122 34.72 -5.80 -31.06
CA TYR A 122 34.61 -4.40 -31.44
C TYR A 122 34.60 -3.51 -30.20
N ASP A 123 35.24 -2.36 -30.30
CA ASP A 123 35.19 -1.34 -29.26
C ASP A 123 34.03 -0.38 -29.56
N VAL A 124 33.03 -0.37 -28.69
CA VAL A 124 31.85 0.51 -28.81
C VAL A 124 32.04 1.69 -27.88
N PRO A 125 31.95 2.95 -28.36
CA PRO A 125 32.10 4.11 -27.50
C PRO A 125 30.84 4.29 -26.63
N GLU A 126 31.02 4.26 -25.31
CA GLU A 126 29.91 4.31 -24.34
C GLU A 126 29.73 5.72 -23.76
N LEU A 127 30.85 6.36 -23.40
CA LEU A 127 30.84 7.63 -22.68
C LEU A 127 31.94 8.55 -23.19
N VAL A 128 31.61 9.83 -23.35
CA VAL A 128 32.57 10.90 -23.62
C VAL A 128 32.50 11.91 -22.49
N TYR A 129 33.66 12.34 -22.01
CA TYR A 129 33.82 13.46 -21.10
C TYR A 129 34.80 14.45 -21.70
N THR A 130 34.36 15.67 -22.02
CA THR A 130 35.23 16.68 -22.65
C THR A 130 36.02 17.51 -21.62
N GLY A 131 35.57 17.54 -20.37
CA GLY A 131 36.11 18.48 -19.37
C GLY A 131 35.81 19.93 -19.74
N ASP A 132 36.59 20.85 -19.19
CA ASP A 132 36.52 22.26 -19.54
C ASP A 132 37.18 22.47 -20.90
N THR A 133 36.46 23.06 -21.86
CA THR A 133 36.90 23.24 -23.23
C THR A 133 36.06 24.27 -24.01
N THR A 134 36.65 24.91 -25.02
CA THR A 134 35.88 25.60 -26.06
C THR A 134 35.09 24.62 -26.92
N PHE A 135 34.11 25.13 -27.67
CA PHE A 135 33.30 24.35 -28.61
C PHE A 135 34.12 23.69 -29.75
N ASP A 136 35.38 24.07 -29.93
CA ASP A 136 36.24 23.58 -31.00
C ASP A 136 36.47 22.06 -30.96
N VAL A 137 36.28 21.44 -29.78
CA VAL A 137 36.32 19.99 -29.61
C VAL A 137 35.28 19.26 -30.47
N PHE A 138 34.18 19.93 -30.83
CA PHE A 138 33.11 19.37 -31.65
C PHE A 138 33.22 19.78 -33.12
N THR A 139 33.79 20.95 -33.44
CA THR A 139 33.98 21.37 -34.84
C THR A 139 35.20 20.70 -35.47
N ASN A 140 36.23 20.41 -34.66
CA ASN A 140 37.43 19.66 -35.06
C ASN A 140 37.61 18.44 -34.15
N PRO A 141 36.71 17.45 -34.22
CA PRO A 141 36.72 16.32 -33.30
C PRO A 141 37.97 15.45 -33.51
N PRO A 142 38.60 14.95 -32.44
CA PRO A 142 39.71 14.03 -32.54
C PRO A 142 39.30 12.65 -33.09
N THR A 143 38.00 12.31 -33.02
CA THR A 143 37.38 11.12 -33.61
C THR A 143 35.87 11.32 -33.76
N ASP A 144 35.26 10.71 -34.77
CA ASP A 144 33.80 10.69 -34.97
C ASP A 144 33.05 10.00 -33.82
N ASP A 145 33.74 9.19 -33.01
CA ASP A 145 33.16 8.49 -31.88
C ASP A 145 32.57 9.44 -30.82
N LEU A 146 33.03 10.70 -30.78
CA LEU A 146 32.50 11.73 -29.87
C LEU A 146 30.98 11.89 -29.99
N PHE A 147 30.42 11.65 -31.18
CA PHE A 147 29.01 11.83 -31.49
C PHE A 147 28.20 10.53 -31.49
N LYS A 148 28.81 9.39 -31.17
CA LYS A 148 28.19 8.05 -31.26
C LYS A 148 28.08 7.36 -29.89
N VAL A 149 27.99 8.15 -28.83
CA VAL A 149 28.00 7.66 -27.44
C VAL A 149 26.64 7.65 -26.79
N LYS A 150 26.48 6.78 -25.79
CA LYS A 150 25.28 6.76 -24.95
C LYS A 150 25.19 7.97 -24.05
N LEU A 151 26.32 8.47 -23.57
CA LEU A 151 26.40 9.65 -22.72
C LEU A 151 27.54 10.57 -23.14
N LEU A 152 27.20 11.80 -23.51
CA LEU A 152 28.13 12.90 -23.68
C LEU A 152 28.07 13.83 -22.47
N ILE A 153 29.17 13.95 -21.74
CA ILE A 153 29.33 14.90 -20.63
C ILE A 153 30.21 16.05 -21.13
N THR A 154 29.65 17.26 -21.18
CA THR A 154 30.36 18.44 -21.68
C THR A 154 30.05 19.68 -20.86
N GLU A 155 30.99 20.63 -20.80
CA GLU A 155 30.77 21.88 -20.09
C GLU A 155 29.80 22.83 -20.82
N ALA A 156 29.18 23.73 -20.05
CA ALA A 156 28.44 24.89 -20.53
C ALA A 156 28.60 26.05 -19.54
N THR A 157 29.81 26.61 -19.42
CA THR A 157 30.15 27.59 -18.38
C THR A 157 29.34 28.88 -18.47
N TYR A 158 29.05 29.38 -19.67
CA TYR A 158 28.35 30.65 -19.88
C TYR A 158 27.03 30.47 -20.63
N ILE A 159 25.97 31.13 -20.16
CA ILE A 159 24.62 31.03 -20.71
C ILE A 159 23.93 32.39 -20.94
N ASP A 160 24.63 33.50 -20.66
CA ASP A 160 24.04 34.84 -20.71
C ASP A 160 23.68 35.27 -22.14
N GLN A 161 22.52 35.90 -22.31
CA GLN A 161 22.12 36.57 -23.54
C GLN A 161 21.90 38.06 -23.27
N GLU A 162 23.00 38.83 -23.12
CA GLU A 162 22.92 40.30 -23.04
C GLU A 162 22.81 40.91 -24.45
N PRO A 163 21.76 41.70 -24.76
CA PRO A 163 21.63 42.36 -26.05
C PRO A 163 22.83 43.28 -26.35
N GLY A 164 23.42 43.16 -27.54
CA GLY A 164 24.50 44.03 -28.02
C GLY A 164 25.92 43.69 -27.56
N LYS A 165 26.14 42.55 -26.89
CA LYS A 165 27.48 42.04 -26.54
C LYS A 165 27.65 40.61 -27.06
N ASP A 166 28.79 40.34 -27.68
CA ASP A 166 29.17 38.99 -28.10
C ASP A 166 29.64 38.17 -26.88
N GLN A 167 28.68 37.50 -26.22
CA GLN A 167 28.96 36.67 -25.05
C GLN A 167 29.59 35.32 -25.43
N VAL A 168 29.37 34.85 -26.67
CA VAL A 168 30.00 33.64 -27.20
C VAL A 168 31.50 33.86 -27.36
N GLN A 169 31.91 34.96 -28.00
CA GLN A 169 33.32 35.29 -28.13
C GLN A 169 33.99 35.49 -26.76
N LYS A 170 33.31 36.11 -25.79
CA LYS A 170 33.83 36.20 -24.42
C LYS A 170 34.01 34.85 -23.75
N ALA A 171 33.11 33.89 -23.96
CA ALA A 171 33.29 32.55 -23.43
C ALA A 171 34.53 31.88 -24.05
N ARG A 172 34.70 31.99 -25.38
CA ARG A 172 35.86 31.49 -26.12
C ARG A 172 37.17 32.14 -25.68
N ASP A 173 37.22 33.45 -25.51
CA ASP A 173 38.38 34.19 -24.98
C ASP A 173 38.75 33.73 -23.55
N ARG A 174 37.76 33.19 -22.84
CA ARG A 174 37.93 32.58 -21.52
C ARG A 174 38.21 31.08 -21.56
N GLY A 175 38.33 30.49 -22.75
CA GLY A 175 38.60 29.07 -22.94
C GLY A 175 37.43 28.16 -22.56
N HIS A 176 36.19 28.66 -22.63
CA HIS A 176 35.00 27.91 -22.24
C HIS A 176 33.93 27.90 -23.32
N LEU A 177 33.08 26.87 -23.27
CA LEU A 177 31.88 26.74 -24.10
C LEU A 177 30.75 27.69 -23.65
N HIS A 178 30.10 28.33 -24.62
CA HIS A 178 28.83 29.03 -24.41
C HIS A 178 27.63 28.17 -24.85
N LEU A 179 26.54 28.17 -24.07
CA LEU A 179 25.33 27.37 -24.35
C LEU A 179 24.76 27.59 -25.76
N GLN A 180 24.85 28.81 -26.28
CA GLN A 180 24.40 29.16 -27.63
C GLN A 180 25.11 28.33 -28.72
N GLU A 181 26.38 27.99 -28.53
CA GLU A 181 27.13 27.20 -29.52
C GLU A 181 26.59 25.77 -29.65
N LEU A 182 26.04 25.21 -28.57
CA LEU A 182 25.32 23.93 -28.59
C LEU A 182 23.97 24.05 -29.31
N ALA A 183 23.26 25.16 -29.14
CA ALA A 183 22.00 25.43 -29.83
C ALA A 183 22.20 25.54 -31.34
N ASP A 184 23.21 26.33 -31.75
CA ASP A 184 23.49 26.64 -33.16
C ASP A 184 23.99 25.41 -33.94
N ASN A 185 24.53 24.41 -33.24
CA ASN A 185 25.12 23.20 -33.82
C ASN A 185 24.43 21.91 -33.36
N ALA A 186 23.15 21.98 -32.99
CA ALA A 186 22.39 20.86 -32.43
C ALA A 186 22.42 19.59 -33.31
N ASP A 187 22.51 19.74 -34.63
CA ASP A 187 22.55 18.62 -35.58
C ASP A 187 23.76 17.69 -35.39
N LEU A 188 24.88 18.19 -34.86
CA LEU A 188 26.07 17.39 -34.57
C LEU A 188 25.78 16.27 -33.55
N PHE A 189 24.83 16.49 -32.64
CA PHE A 189 24.54 15.59 -31.53
C PHE A 189 23.38 14.62 -31.82
N LYS A 190 22.96 14.50 -33.08
CA LYS A 190 21.82 13.65 -33.46
C LYS A 190 21.99 12.19 -32.99
N ASN A 191 23.21 11.66 -33.11
CA ASN A 191 23.55 10.27 -32.80
C ASN A 191 24.01 10.03 -31.35
N VAL A 192 24.05 11.07 -30.51
CA VAL A 192 24.33 10.95 -29.08
C VAL A 192 23.02 10.59 -28.36
N GLU A 193 22.99 9.55 -27.51
CA GLU A 193 21.73 9.18 -26.84
C GLU A 193 21.35 10.19 -25.74
N ASN A 194 22.27 10.49 -24.82
CA ASN A 194 22.06 11.39 -23.70
C ASN A 194 23.18 12.44 -23.58
N ILE A 195 22.82 13.65 -23.13
CA ILE A 195 23.76 14.77 -22.93
C ILE A 195 23.65 15.26 -21.49
N LEU A 196 24.78 15.36 -20.80
CA LEU A 196 24.88 15.97 -19.48
C LEU A 196 25.73 17.24 -19.57
N LEU A 197 25.08 18.39 -19.40
CA LEU A 197 25.78 19.67 -19.28
C LEU A 197 26.26 19.88 -17.85
N ILE A 198 27.54 20.23 -17.72
CA ILE A 198 28.19 20.45 -16.43
C ILE A 198 28.89 21.83 -16.39
N HIS A 199 29.46 22.16 -15.23
CA HIS A 199 30.36 23.30 -15.08
C HIS A 199 29.75 24.68 -15.41
N PHE A 200 28.46 24.88 -15.13
CA PHE A 200 27.87 26.22 -15.20
C PHE A 200 28.56 27.16 -14.20
N SER A 201 28.81 28.41 -14.61
CA SER A 201 29.42 29.40 -13.72
C SER A 201 28.57 29.67 -12.48
N ASP A 202 29.20 29.72 -11.30
CA ASP A 202 28.58 30.00 -10.00
C ASP A 202 27.79 31.31 -9.92
N LYS A 203 27.98 32.22 -10.89
CA LYS A 203 27.18 33.46 -10.98
C LYS A 203 25.71 33.20 -11.35
N TYR A 204 25.36 32.01 -11.84
CA TYR A 204 24.01 31.66 -12.25
C TYR A 204 23.27 30.85 -11.19
N SER A 205 22.03 31.25 -10.91
CA SER A 205 21.13 30.39 -10.14
C SER A 205 20.69 29.19 -10.98
N THR A 206 20.40 28.06 -10.32
CA THR A 206 19.86 26.87 -10.99
C THR A 206 18.56 27.16 -11.75
N LYS A 207 17.72 28.11 -11.29
CA LYS A 207 16.53 28.56 -12.03
C LYS A 207 16.91 29.07 -13.40
N TYR A 208 17.87 29.99 -13.39
CA TYR A 208 18.26 30.75 -14.54
C TYR A 208 18.91 29.83 -15.57
N ILE A 209 19.71 28.86 -15.10
CA ILE A 209 20.23 27.78 -15.94
C ILE A 209 19.10 26.99 -16.60
N GLN A 210 18.15 26.45 -15.83
CA GLN A 210 17.06 25.63 -16.38
C GLN A 210 16.17 26.39 -17.37
N GLU A 211 15.77 27.62 -17.04
CA GLU A 211 14.94 28.47 -17.89
C GLU A 211 15.68 28.83 -19.19
N THR A 212 16.96 29.16 -19.09
CA THR A 212 17.77 29.55 -20.26
C THR A 212 18.09 28.33 -21.13
N VAL A 213 18.43 27.17 -20.55
CA VAL A 213 18.63 25.92 -21.28
C VAL A 213 17.39 25.55 -22.09
N LYS A 214 16.20 25.59 -21.48
CA LYS A 214 14.93 25.31 -22.18
C LYS A 214 14.60 26.33 -23.26
N LYS A 215 14.96 27.60 -23.05
CA LYS A 215 14.65 28.68 -23.99
C LYS A 215 15.62 28.70 -25.17
N THR A 216 16.89 28.38 -24.94
CA THR A 216 17.98 28.52 -25.90
C THR A 216 18.24 27.25 -26.70
N LEU A 217 18.19 26.07 -26.07
CA LEU A 217 18.42 24.81 -26.77
C LEU A 217 17.14 24.31 -27.47
N PRO A 218 17.26 23.70 -28.66
CA PRO A 218 16.12 23.06 -29.31
C PRO A 218 15.67 21.80 -28.56
N ASP A 219 14.40 21.43 -28.70
CA ASP A 219 13.80 20.25 -28.04
C ASP A 219 14.57 18.95 -28.32
N SER A 220 15.21 18.84 -29.49
CA SER A 220 16.04 17.69 -29.87
C SER A 220 17.23 17.45 -28.94
N ILE A 221 17.79 18.51 -28.34
CA ILE A 221 18.87 18.45 -27.36
C ILE A 221 18.30 18.37 -25.94
N VAL A 222 17.28 19.18 -25.64
CA VAL A 222 16.65 19.21 -24.31
C VAL A 222 16.12 17.83 -23.91
N ASN A 223 15.51 17.08 -24.83
CA ASN A 223 15.01 15.73 -24.56
C ASN A 223 16.14 14.73 -24.26
N LYS A 224 17.33 14.91 -24.84
CA LYS A 224 18.53 14.09 -24.54
C LYS A 224 19.14 14.43 -23.18
N MET A 225 18.73 15.54 -22.55
CA MET A 225 19.20 15.97 -21.23
C MET A 225 18.24 15.53 -20.11
N GLN A 226 17.07 15.00 -20.44
CA GLN A 226 16.11 14.54 -19.45
C GLN A 226 16.46 13.12 -19.00
N ALA A 227 16.85 12.94 -17.74
CA ALA A 227 16.82 11.60 -17.14
C ALA A 227 15.36 11.12 -17.14
N ASP A 228 15.08 9.98 -17.78
CA ASP A 228 13.73 9.38 -17.82
C ASP A 228 13.09 9.47 -16.43
N HIS A 229 11.91 10.08 -16.38
CA HIS A 229 11.04 9.97 -15.21
C HIS A 229 10.77 8.48 -15.00
N PRO A 230 11.05 7.92 -13.81
CA PRO A 230 10.72 6.53 -13.55
C PRO A 230 9.20 6.44 -13.58
N GLY A 231 8.67 5.83 -14.63
CA GLY A 231 7.25 5.59 -14.84
C GLY A 231 7.03 4.14 -15.22
N PHE A 232 5.76 3.74 -15.31
CA PHE A 232 5.41 2.39 -15.71
C PHE A 232 5.94 2.05 -17.09
N VAL A 233 6.64 0.92 -17.20
CA VAL A 233 6.96 0.32 -18.50
C VAL A 233 5.86 -0.66 -18.92
N VAL A 234 5.86 -1.07 -20.19
CA VAL A 234 4.84 -1.99 -20.74
C VAL A 234 4.72 -3.28 -19.91
N ALA A 235 5.84 -3.80 -19.40
CA ALA A 235 5.85 -4.97 -18.54
C ALA A 235 5.07 -4.76 -17.22
N ASP A 236 5.14 -3.55 -16.64
CA ASP A 236 4.42 -3.23 -15.40
C ASP A 236 2.90 -3.23 -15.64
N TYR A 237 2.46 -2.58 -16.73
CA TYR A 237 1.06 -2.60 -17.13
C TYR A 237 0.57 -4.03 -17.41
N ALA A 238 1.38 -4.86 -18.05
CA ALA A 238 1.02 -6.25 -18.35
C ALA A 238 0.83 -7.09 -17.08
N VAL A 239 1.80 -7.08 -16.16
CA VAL A 239 1.71 -7.80 -14.87
C VAL A 239 0.50 -7.34 -14.06
N PHE A 240 0.31 -6.02 -14.02
CA PHE A 240 -0.82 -5.41 -13.34
C PHE A 240 -2.17 -5.84 -13.92
N ALA A 241 -2.34 -5.73 -15.25
CA ALA A 241 -3.57 -6.09 -15.94
C ALA A 241 -3.89 -7.59 -15.81
N VAL A 242 -2.89 -8.47 -15.95
CA VAL A 242 -3.07 -9.93 -15.80
C VAL A 242 -3.61 -10.27 -14.41
N THR A 243 -3.11 -9.63 -13.36
CA THR A 243 -3.58 -9.87 -11.98
C THR A 243 -5.06 -9.48 -11.81
N ILE A 244 -5.46 -8.33 -12.34
CA ILE A 244 -6.86 -7.89 -12.30
C ILE A 244 -7.75 -8.85 -13.10
N ILE A 245 -7.32 -9.28 -14.29
CA ILE A 245 -8.07 -10.21 -15.14
C ILE A 245 -8.25 -11.55 -14.45
N ILE A 246 -7.22 -12.10 -13.79
CA ILE A 246 -7.32 -13.36 -13.03
C ILE A 246 -8.32 -13.19 -11.87
N SER A 247 -8.26 -12.08 -11.13
CA SER A 247 -9.19 -11.79 -10.04
C SER A 247 -10.65 -11.74 -10.53
N LEU A 248 -10.89 -11.03 -11.64
CA LEU A 248 -12.20 -10.99 -12.30
C LEU A 248 -12.63 -12.38 -12.79
N GLY A 249 -11.72 -13.14 -13.37
CA GLY A 249 -11.95 -14.49 -13.88
C GLY A 249 -12.40 -15.47 -12.80
N ILE A 250 -11.75 -15.45 -11.62
CA ILE A 250 -12.17 -16.26 -10.47
C ILE A 250 -13.59 -15.88 -10.03
N GLY A 251 -13.89 -14.59 -9.97
CA GLY A 251 -15.22 -14.11 -9.59
C GLY A 251 -16.32 -14.52 -10.59
N ILE A 252 -16.04 -14.39 -11.88
CA ILE A 252 -16.93 -14.81 -12.97
C ILE A 252 -17.13 -16.33 -12.95
N TYR A 253 -16.07 -17.12 -12.77
CA TYR A 253 -16.16 -18.58 -12.68
C TYR A 253 -17.12 -19.01 -11.57
N TYR A 254 -16.96 -18.47 -10.36
CA TYR A 254 -17.83 -18.83 -9.24
C TYR A 254 -19.26 -18.32 -9.37
N ALA A 255 -19.49 -17.25 -10.13
CA ALA A 255 -20.83 -16.81 -10.46
C ALA A 255 -21.61 -17.81 -11.34
N PHE A 256 -20.91 -18.50 -12.25
CA PHE A 256 -21.52 -19.46 -13.18
C PHE A 256 -21.43 -20.91 -12.68
N SER A 257 -20.62 -21.19 -11.66
CA SER A 257 -20.51 -22.51 -10.99
C SER A 257 -21.45 -22.62 -9.79
N GLY A 258 -21.85 -23.85 -9.40
CA GLY A 258 -22.57 -24.15 -8.15
C GLY A 258 -23.89 -23.39 -7.98
N GLY A 259 -25.03 -23.98 -8.38
CA GLY A 259 -26.37 -23.38 -8.16
C GLY A 259 -26.67 -22.06 -8.89
N LYS A 260 -25.67 -21.40 -9.48
CA LYS A 260 -25.73 -20.10 -10.15
C LYS A 260 -26.18 -18.95 -9.24
N GLN A 261 -25.89 -19.05 -7.94
CA GLN A 261 -26.21 -18.01 -6.95
C GLN A 261 -27.71 -17.64 -6.95
N LYS A 262 -28.58 -18.65 -7.04
CA LYS A 262 -30.05 -18.44 -7.17
C LYS A 262 -30.74 -18.15 -5.85
N THR A 263 -30.14 -18.52 -4.72
CA THR A 263 -30.72 -18.36 -3.38
C THR A 263 -29.89 -17.38 -2.54
N THR A 264 -30.55 -16.71 -1.59
CA THR A 264 -29.87 -15.78 -0.67
C THR A 264 -28.89 -16.50 0.26
N SER A 265 -29.15 -17.76 0.63
CA SER A 265 -28.25 -18.57 1.46
C SER A 265 -26.95 -18.91 0.73
N GLU A 266 -27.04 -19.28 -0.55
CA GLU A 266 -25.85 -19.57 -1.36
C GLU A 266 -25.04 -18.28 -1.58
N TYR A 267 -25.72 -17.19 -1.94
CA TYR A 267 -25.07 -15.92 -2.26
C TYR A 267 -24.39 -15.27 -1.04
N LEU A 268 -25.04 -15.28 0.14
CA LEU A 268 -24.57 -14.54 1.32
C LEU A 268 -23.71 -15.36 2.29
N VAL A 269 -23.94 -16.67 2.42
CA VAL A 269 -23.24 -17.53 3.40
C VAL A 269 -22.67 -18.82 2.81
N GLY A 270 -22.75 -19.01 1.49
CA GLY A 270 -22.10 -20.12 0.80
C GLY A 270 -22.58 -21.49 1.26
N ASN A 271 -23.85 -21.61 1.68
CA ASN A 271 -24.46 -22.81 2.25
C ASN A 271 -23.74 -23.37 3.50
N ARG A 272 -22.93 -22.56 4.20
CA ARG A 272 -22.26 -22.93 5.47
C ARG A 272 -21.30 -24.13 5.37
N GLN A 273 -20.75 -24.39 4.19
CA GLN A 273 -19.89 -25.55 3.92
C GLN A 273 -18.45 -25.17 3.55
N MET A 274 -18.00 -23.96 3.88
CA MET A 274 -16.66 -23.50 3.50
C MET A 274 -15.55 -24.16 4.34
N SER A 275 -14.35 -24.26 3.74
CA SER A 275 -13.15 -24.81 4.38
C SER A 275 -12.45 -23.76 5.27
N ILE A 276 -11.75 -24.22 6.31
CA ILE A 276 -11.13 -23.34 7.33
C ILE A 276 -10.10 -22.39 6.72
N LEU A 277 -9.14 -22.91 5.94
CA LEU A 277 -8.00 -22.12 5.44
C LEU A 277 -8.43 -20.99 4.49
N PRO A 278 -9.26 -21.23 3.43
CA PRO A 278 -9.74 -20.16 2.58
C PRO A 278 -10.48 -19.06 3.35
N VAL A 279 -11.30 -19.42 4.34
CA VAL A 279 -12.04 -18.44 5.14
C VAL A 279 -11.14 -17.66 6.10
N ALA A 280 -10.11 -18.31 6.66
CA ALA A 280 -9.13 -17.63 7.51
C ALA A 280 -8.30 -16.60 6.72
N LEU A 281 -7.83 -16.98 5.53
CA LEU A 281 -7.11 -16.07 4.61
C LEU A 281 -8.02 -14.94 4.13
N SER A 282 -9.26 -15.27 3.73
CA SER A 282 -10.23 -14.26 3.30
C SER A 282 -10.59 -13.29 4.42
N LEU A 283 -10.73 -13.76 5.66
CA LEU A 283 -10.96 -12.89 6.82
C LEU A 283 -9.75 -12.00 7.11
N MET A 284 -8.54 -12.55 6.99
CA MET A 284 -7.28 -11.81 7.15
C MET A 284 -7.19 -10.67 6.13
N VAL A 285 -7.26 -11.00 4.83
CA VAL A 285 -7.11 -10.01 3.74
C VAL A 285 -8.24 -8.98 3.75
N SER A 286 -9.44 -9.31 4.22
CA SER A 286 -10.53 -8.32 4.32
C SER A 286 -10.30 -7.21 5.33
N PHE A 287 -9.38 -7.42 6.29
CA PHE A 287 -8.94 -6.38 7.20
C PHE A 287 -7.62 -5.74 6.75
N GLU A 288 -6.95 -6.33 5.76
CA GLU A 288 -5.71 -5.83 5.14
C GLU A 288 -6.06 -5.08 3.87
N SER A 289 -6.22 -3.77 4.00
CA SER A 289 -6.55 -2.88 2.90
C SER A 289 -5.34 -2.11 2.39
N SER A 290 -5.55 -1.26 1.39
CA SER A 290 -4.57 -0.21 1.00
C SER A 290 -4.09 0.65 2.17
N ILE A 291 -4.87 0.76 3.26
CA ILE A 291 -4.46 1.45 4.49
C ILE A 291 -3.23 0.78 5.11
N MET A 292 -3.17 -0.56 5.08
CA MET A 292 -1.98 -1.28 5.53
C MET A 292 -0.80 -0.95 4.61
N MET A 293 -0.96 -1.12 3.29
CA MET A 293 0.17 -1.03 2.35
C MET A 293 0.71 0.39 2.14
N LEU A 294 -0.08 1.43 2.39
CA LEU A 294 0.35 2.83 2.21
C LEU A 294 0.36 3.60 3.53
N GLY A 295 -0.70 3.44 4.33
CA GLY A 295 -0.91 4.20 5.56
C GLY A 295 0.04 3.82 6.70
N PHE A 296 0.36 2.53 6.86
CA PHE A 296 1.25 2.08 7.95
C PHE A 296 2.72 2.44 7.65
N PRO A 297 3.27 2.13 6.46
CA PRO A 297 4.60 2.60 6.09
C PRO A 297 4.69 4.13 6.11
N GLY A 298 3.67 4.84 5.63
CA GLY A 298 3.63 6.31 5.66
C GLY A 298 3.65 6.88 7.09
N GLU A 299 2.96 6.24 8.04
CA GLU A 299 3.01 6.61 9.46
C GLU A 299 4.41 6.38 10.05
N VAL A 300 5.02 5.22 9.80
CA VAL A 300 6.37 4.90 10.29
C VAL A 300 7.43 5.80 9.66
N TYR A 301 7.28 6.13 8.37
CA TYR A 301 8.14 7.07 7.68
C TYR A 301 7.98 8.51 8.19
N SER A 302 6.80 8.90 8.65
CA SER A 302 6.56 10.29 9.10
C SER A 302 6.84 10.48 10.60
N TYR A 303 6.63 9.44 11.42
CA TYR A 303 6.61 9.55 12.89
C TYR A 303 7.43 8.47 13.62
N GLY A 304 8.03 7.50 12.92
CA GLY A 304 8.87 6.47 13.51
C GLY A 304 8.16 5.16 13.88
N ILE A 305 8.92 4.20 14.43
CA ILE A 305 8.48 2.80 14.57
C ILE A 305 7.42 2.58 15.66
N MET A 306 7.20 3.55 16.55
CA MET A 306 6.32 3.41 17.71
C MET A 306 4.94 2.84 17.34
N PHE A 307 4.41 3.25 16.18
CA PHE A 307 3.13 2.80 15.64
C PHE A 307 2.99 1.26 15.53
N TRP A 308 4.10 0.53 15.40
CA TRP A 308 4.14 -0.94 15.41
C TRP A 308 3.45 -1.56 16.64
N LEU A 309 3.46 -0.88 17.79
CA LEU A 309 2.73 -1.34 18.98
C LEU A 309 1.22 -1.51 18.74
N SER A 310 0.64 -0.83 17.75
CA SER A 310 -0.75 -1.03 17.34
C SER A 310 -1.05 -2.47 16.95
N ASN A 311 -0.07 -3.17 16.38
CA ASN A 311 -0.20 -4.56 15.94
C ASN A 311 -0.49 -5.49 17.12
N ALA A 312 0.11 -5.24 18.29
CA ALA A 312 -0.18 -6.00 19.50
C ALA A 312 -1.64 -5.79 19.95
N GLY A 313 -2.11 -4.53 19.95
CA GLY A 313 -3.50 -4.20 20.26
C GLY A 313 -4.49 -4.90 19.30
N PHE A 314 -4.19 -4.90 18.01
CA PHE A 314 -4.98 -5.57 16.98
C PHE A 314 -5.06 -7.09 17.15
N MET A 315 -3.93 -7.73 17.41
CA MET A 315 -3.89 -9.16 17.66
C MET A 315 -4.74 -9.53 18.89
N ILE A 316 -4.62 -8.77 19.99
CA ILE A 316 -5.43 -8.96 21.19
C ILE A 316 -6.92 -8.82 20.83
N ALA A 317 -7.31 -7.79 20.07
CA ALA A 317 -8.69 -7.56 19.68
C ALA A 317 -9.30 -8.75 18.90
N LEU A 318 -8.58 -9.34 17.95
CA LEU A 318 -9.06 -10.51 17.19
C LEU A 318 -9.18 -11.76 18.07
N LEU A 319 -8.24 -11.97 18.99
CA LEU A 319 -8.31 -13.08 19.96
C LEU A 319 -9.49 -12.91 20.92
N LEU A 320 -9.75 -11.68 21.38
CA LEU A 320 -10.94 -11.35 22.17
C LEU A 320 -12.21 -11.54 21.34
N GLY A 321 -12.23 -11.08 20.10
CA GLY A 321 -13.34 -11.29 19.16
C GLY A 321 -13.71 -12.76 19.00
N THR A 322 -12.73 -13.66 19.00
CA THR A 322 -12.95 -15.12 18.96
C THR A 322 -13.73 -15.63 20.17
N ARG A 323 -13.46 -15.09 21.37
CA ARG A 323 -14.12 -15.46 22.63
C ARG A 323 -15.52 -14.85 22.75
N ILE A 324 -15.80 -13.75 22.06
CA ILE A 324 -17.07 -13.01 22.21
C ILE A 324 -18.01 -13.32 21.05
N VAL A 325 -17.58 -13.02 19.82
CA VAL A 325 -18.47 -13.02 18.64
C VAL A 325 -18.84 -14.43 18.21
N VAL A 326 -17.88 -15.36 18.19
CA VAL A 326 -18.16 -16.72 17.73
C VAL A 326 -19.20 -17.43 18.60
N PRO A 327 -19.11 -17.49 19.95
CA PRO A 327 -20.14 -18.11 20.78
C PRO A 327 -21.43 -17.32 20.91
N LEU A 328 -21.44 -16.05 20.52
CA LEU A 328 -22.63 -15.23 20.47
C LEU A 328 -23.42 -15.47 19.18
N VAL A 329 -22.76 -15.31 18.04
CA VAL A 329 -23.42 -15.15 16.73
C VAL A 329 -23.57 -16.47 15.98
N HIS A 330 -22.54 -17.33 15.98
CA HIS A 330 -22.55 -18.57 15.19
C HIS A 330 -23.75 -19.48 15.54
N PRO A 331 -24.09 -19.70 16.83
CA PRO A 331 -25.23 -20.55 17.20
C PRO A 331 -26.60 -19.99 16.80
N LEU A 332 -26.72 -18.67 16.58
CA LEU A 332 -28.00 -18.03 16.25
C LEU A 332 -28.38 -18.19 14.76
N ARG A 333 -27.45 -18.65 13.92
CA ARG A 333 -27.61 -18.80 12.46
C ARG A 333 -28.15 -17.55 11.74
N ILE A 334 -27.94 -16.36 12.31
CA ILE A 334 -28.33 -15.08 11.71
C ILE A 334 -27.53 -14.76 10.44
N LYS A 335 -28.16 -14.03 9.52
CA LYS A 335 -27.54 -13.60 8.25
C LYS A 335 -27.02 -12.17 8.32
N SER A 336 -27.70 -11.30 9.07
CA SER A 336 -27.19 -9.98 9.45
C SER A 336 -26.78 -10.00 10.92
N VAL A 337 -25.64 -9.40 11.27
CA VAL A 337 -25.22 -9.25 12.65
C VAL A 337 -26.21 -8.40 13.47
N PHE A 338 -26.89 -7.44 12.84
CA PHE A 338 -27.81 -6.54 13.52
C PHE A 338 -29.16 -7.20 13.86
N GLU A 339 -29.48 -8.34 13.24
CA GLU A 339 -30.61 -9.21 13.59
C GLU A 339 -30.55 -9.63 15.06
N TYR A 340 -29.34 -9.79 15.61
CA TYR A 340 -29.11 -10.04 17.03
C TYR A 340 -29.85 -9.06 17.95
N PHE A 341 -29.90 -7.77 17.60
CA PHE A 341 -30.55 -6.76 18.42
C PHE A 341 -32.08 -6.92 18.41
N GLU A 342 -32.67 -7.31 17.28
CA GLU A 342 -34.11 -7.60 17.22
C GLU A 342 -34.45 -8.83 18.06
N LEU A 343 -33.64 -9.89 17.99
CA LEU A 343 -33.83 -11.09 18.80
C LEU A 343 -33.72 -10.81 20.30
N LYS A 344 -32.74 -10.01 20.73
CA LYS A 344 -32.54 -9.65 22.15
C LYS A 344 -33.62 -8.72 22.68
N TYR A 345 -33.94 -7.64 21.96
CA TYR A 345 -34.84 -6.59 22.45
C TYR A 345 -36.29 -6.79 22.04
N LYS A 346 -36.59 -7.80 21.22
CA LYS A 346 -37.92 -8.07 20.64
C LYS A 346 -38.50 -6.81 19.98
N GLY A 347 -37.64 -6.07 19.27
CA GLY A 347 -37.95 -4.79 18.66
C GLY A 347 -36.96 -4.43 17.55
N ARG A 348 -37.48 -3.91 16.45
CA ARG A 348 -36.73 -3.63 15.22
C ARG A 348 -35.91 -2.35 15.28
N GLU A 349 -36.25 -1.44 16.18
CA GLU A 349 -35.70 -0.08 16.22
C GLU A 349 -34.20 -0.10 16.51
N VAL A 350 -33.76 -0.96 17.43
CA VAL A 350 -32.32 -1.10 17.76
C VAL A 350 -31.56 -1.77 16.60
N ARG A 351 -32.19 -2.74 15.92
CA ARG A 351 -31.64 -3.38 14.72
C ARG A 351 -31.41 -2.33 13.63
N LEU A 352 -32.43 -1.56 13.26
CA LEU A 352 -32.33 -0.54 12.21
C LEU A 352 -31.33 0.57 12.56
N LEU A 353 -31.29 1.01 13.81
CA LEU A 353 -30.31 2.01 14.26
C LEU A 353 -28.89 1.46 14.10
N GLY A 354 -28.64 0.25 14.60
CA GLY A 354 -27.36 -0.44 14.45
C GLY A 354 -26.97 -0.63 12.98
N THR A 355 -27.88 -1.13 12.15
CA THR A 355 -27.69 -1.30 10.71
C THR A 355 -27.34 0.03 10.04
N THR A 356 -28.07 1.11 10.32
CA THR A 356 -27.81 2.44 9.73
C THR A 356 -26.38 2.90 10.03
N ILE A 357 -25.97 2.84 11.29
CA ILE A 357 -24.64 3.30 11.72
C ILE A 357 -23.55 2.40 11.13
N GLY A 358 -23.75 1.08 11.15
CA GLY A 358 -22.83 0.12 10.56
C GLY A 358 -22.65 0.33 9.06
N MET A 359 -23.74 0.55 8.32
CA MET A 359 -23.71 0.82 6.89
C MET A 359 -23.00 2.13 6.55
N LEU A 360 -23.27 3.21 7.30
CA LEU A 360 -22.56 4.47 7.14
C LEU A 360 -21.06 4.30 7.37
N GLY A 361 -20.68 3.62 8.46
CA GLY A 361 -19.27 3.32 8.74
C GLY A 361 -18.60 2.52 7.63
N TYR A 362 -19.30 1.54 7.05
CA TYR A 362 -18.79 0.75 5.93
C TYR A 362 -18.59 1.58 4.65
N VAL A 363 -19.54 2.45 4.30
CA VAL A 363 -19.42 3.34 3.14
C VAL A 363 -18.18 4.24 3.27
N PHE A 364 -17.95 4.81 4.46
CA PHE A 364 -16.74 5.58 4.72
C PHE A 364 -15.48 4.73 4.63
N TYR A 365 -15.51 3.51 5.17
CA TYR A 365 -14.36 2.60 5.09
C TYR A 365 -14.03 2.25 3.63
N MET A 366 -15.03 1.94 2.81
CA MET A 366 -14.86 1.65 1.38
C MET A 366 -14.30 2.86 0.61
N GLY A 367 -14.79 4.07 0.89
CA GLY A 367 -14.25 5.28 0.29
C GLY A 367 -12.78 5.52 0.64
N ILE A 368 -12.39 5.29 1.90
CA ILE A 368 -10.98 5.34 2.30
C ILE A 368 -10.17 4.27 1.56
N VAL A 369 -10.66 3.04 1.47
CA VAL A 369 -9.94 1.95 0.77
C VAL A 369 -9.68 2.30 -0.71
N LEU A 370 -10.64 2.94 -1.40
CA LEU A 370 -10.50 3.40 -2.79
C LEU A 370 -9.46 4.51 -2.96
N PHE A 371 -9.28 5.37 -1.95
CA PHE A 371 -8.31 6.46 -1.99
C PHE A 371 -6.87 5.94 -2.19
N GLY A 372 -6.52 4.81 -1.57
CA GLY A 372 -5.16 4.26 -1.64
C GLY A 372 -4.67 3.93 -3.06
N PRO A 373 -5.36 3.05 -3.81
CA PRO A 373 -5.06 2.78 -5.22
C PRO A 373 -5.06 4.04 -6.11
N GLY A 374 -5.96 4.99 -5.82
CA GLY A 374 -6.03 6.28 -6.49
C GLY A 374 -4.72 7.04 -6.36
N THR A 375 -4.28 7.27 -5.14
CA THR A 375 -3.06 8.00 -4.80
C THR A 375 -1.79 7.29 -5.26
N ALA A 376 -1.75 5.96 -5.18
CA ALA A 376 -0.60 5.19 -5.62
C ALA A 376 -0.43 5.21 -7.14
N LEU A 377 -1.52 5.06 -7.91
CA LEU A 377 -1.44 5.09 -9.38
C LEU A 377 -1.06 6.48 -9.89
N GLU A 378 -1.59 7.54 -9.27
CA GLU A 378 -1.21 8.93 -9.56
C GLU A 378 0.28 9.21 -9.25
N ALA A 379 0.86 8.54 -8.26
CA ALA A 379 2.28 8.71 -7.94
C ALA A 379 3.22 8.01 -8.93
N VAL A 380 2.73 7.00 -9.64
CA VAL A 380 3.55 6.14 -10.51
C VAL A 380 3.23 6.22 -12.00
N THR A 381 2.14 6.90 -12.33
CA THR A 381 1.68 7.17 -13.69
C THR A 381 1.16 8.60 -13.78
N ASP A 382 1.12 9.17 -14.98
CA ASP A 382 0.49 10.47 -15.22
C ASP A 382 -1.06 10.39 -15.30
N MET A 383 -1.67 9.31 -14.80
CA MET A 383 -3.12 9.17 -14.79
C MET A 383 -3.73 9.99 -13.65
N PRO A 384 -4.81 10.74 -13.94
CA PRO A 384 -5.49 11.51 -12.90
C PRO A 384 -6.15 10.57 -11.88
N TYR A 385 -6.10 10.95 -10.60
CA TYR A 385 -6.64 10.21 -9.46
C TYR A 385 -8.03 9.56 -9.72
N TRP A 386 -8.95 10.30 -10.34
CA TRP A 386 -10.33 9.85 -10.56
C TRP A 386 -10.43 8.59 -11.44
N VAL A 387 -9.53 8.42 -12.42
CA VAL A 387 -9.54 7.27 -13.33
C VAL A 387 -9.25 5.98 -12.55
N SER A 388 -8.21 6.01 -11.72
CA SER A 388 -7.81 4.87 -10.88
C SER A 388 -8.95 4.46 -9.93
N VAL A 389 -9.54 5.42 -9.22
CA VAL A 389 -10.65 5.18 -8.29
C VAL A 389 -11.84 4.52 -9.00
N VAL A 390 -12.25 5.05 -10.16
CA VAL A 390 -13.38 4.50 -10.92
C VAL A 390 -13.07 3.10 -11.44
N CYS A 391 -11.85 2.85 -11.94
CA CYS A 391 -11.45 1.53 -12.41
C CYS A 391 -11.49 0.48 -11.30
N VAL A 392 -10.95 0.79 -10.11
CA VAL A 392 -10.98 -0.14 -8.95
C VAL A 392 -12.40 -0.38 -8.47
N ALA A 393 -13.20 0.69 -8.36
CA ALA A 393 -14.59 0.59 -7.93
C ALA A 393 -15.39 -0.26 -8.92
N LEU A 394 -15.25 -0.02 -10.23
CA LEU A 394 -15.94 -0.78 -11.27
C LEU A 394 -15.55 -2.26 -11.24
N ALA A 395 -14.25 -2.57 -11.18
CA ALA A 395 -13.77 -3.95 -11.07
C ALA A 395 -14.38 -4.64 -9.83
N SER A 396 -14.31 -3.99 -8.67
CA SER A 396 -14.89 -4.49 -7.41
C SER A 396 -16.38 -4.76 -7.52
N VAL A 397 -17.15 -3.81 -8.07
CA VAL A 397 -18.60 -3.89 -8.22
C VAL A 397 -18.98 -5.07 -9.12
N ILE A 398 -18.30 -5.25 -10.25
CA ILE A 398 -18.64 -6.29 -11.23
C ILE A 398 -18.57 -7.68 -10.60
N TYR A 399 -17.42 -8.10 -10.07
CA TYR A 399 -17.31 -9.48 -9.58
C TYR A 399 -18.05 -9.71 -8.26
N THR A 400 -18.22 -8.69 -7.42
CA THR A 400 -19.00 -8.80 -6.17
C THR A 400 -20.48 -8.97 -6.45
N SER A 401 -21.03 -8.21 -7.41
CA SER A 401 -22.45 -8.29 -7.77
C SER A 401 -22.81 -9.67 -8.32
N ILE A 402 -21.88 -10.31 -9.05
CA ILE A 402 -22.19 -11.55 -9.78
C ILE A 402 -21.81 -12.81 -8.96
N GLY A 403 -20.70 -12.80 -8.21
CA GLY A 403 -20.06 -14.01 -7.67
C GLY A 403 -20.49 -14.50 -6.28
N GLY A 404 -21.03 -13.63 -5.41
CA GLY A 404 -21.42 -14.01 -4.04
C GLY A 404 -20.23 -14.36 -3.12
N ILE A 405 -20.51 -14.78 -1.88
CA ILE A 405 -19.48 -14.95 -0.85
C ILE A 405 -18.41 -16.02 -1.20
N LYS A 406 -18.78 -17.06 -1.96
CA LYS A 406 -17.82 -18.09 -2.42
C LYS A 406 -16.78 -17.48 -3.36
N ALA A 407 -17.22 -16.65 -4.31
CA ALA A 407 -16.32 -15.93 -5.20
C ALA A 407 -15.39 -15.01 -4.43
N VAL A 408 -15.94 -14.21 -3.50
CA VAL A 408 -15.17 -13.29 -2.65
C VAL A 408 -14.08 -14.02 -1.88
N ILE A 409 -14.40 -15.16 -1.26
CA ILE A 409 -13.41 -15.93 -0.49
C ILE A 409 -12.26 -16.44 -1.37
N TRP A 410 -12.55 -16.96 -2.56
CA TRP A 410 -11.51 -17.48 -3.44
C TRP A 410 -10.69 -16.39 -4.15
N THR A 411 -11.31 -15.24 -4.48
CA THR A 411 -10.56 -14.07 -4.95
C THR A 411 -9.62 -13.56 -3.87
N ASP A 412 -10.06 -13.54 -2.60
CA ASP A 412 -9.22 -13.10 -1.47
C ASP A 412 -8.01 -14.03 -1.29
N VAL A 413 -8.17 -15.35 -1.47
CA VAL A 413 -7.05 -16.30 -1.37
C VAL A 413 -5.99 -16.01 -2.43
N PHE A 414 -6.40 -15.77 -3.68
CA PHE A 414 -5.47 -15.39 -4.74
C PHE A 414 -4.78 -14.06 -4.44
N GLN A 415 -5.57 -13.05 -4.06
CA GLN A 415 -5.10 -11.70 -3.74
C GLN A 415 -4.14 -11.69 -2.54
N CYS A 416 -4.36 -12.57 -1.56
CA CYS A 416 -3.43 -12.79 -0.44
C CYS A 416 -2.01 -13.12 -0.92
N LEU A 417 -1.89 -14.03 -1.91
CA LEU A 417 -0.60 -14.47 -2.43
C LEU A 417 0.13 -13.33 -3.16
N ILE A 418 -0.61 -12.58 -3.99
CA ILE A 418 -0.07 -11.41 -4.69
C ILE A 418 0.40 -10.34 -3.70
N MET A 419 -0.37 -10.12 -2.63
CA MET A 419 -0.05 -9.17 -1.57
C MET A 419 1.29 -9.48 -0.89
N PHE A 420 1.50 -10.74 -0.47
CA PHE A 420 2.78 -11.16 0.11
C PHE A 420 3.94 -11.00 -0.87
N MET A 421 3.77 -11.37 -2.15
CA MET A 421 4.82 -11.23 -3.14
C MET A 421 5.25 -9.76 -3.33
N GLY A 422 4.28 -8.84 -3.37
CA GLY A 422 4.56 -7.40 -3.47
C GLY A 422 5.33 -6.88 -2.24
N ILE A 423 4.85 -7.18 -1.03
CA ILE A 423 5.48 -6.75 0.23
C ILE A 423 6.91 -7.29 0.34
N PHE A 424 7.12 -8.58 0.09
CA PHE A 424 8.46 -9.17 0.15
C PHE A 424 9.40 -8.57 -0.92
N ALA A 425 8.91 -8.33 -2.12
CA ALA A 425 9.72 -7.69 -3.17
C ALA A 425 10.24 -6.32 -2.70
N VAL A 426 9.35 -5.46 -2.18
CA VAL A 426 9.71 -4.13 -1.69
C VAL A 426 10.68 -4.19 -0.52
N LEU A 427 10.39 -5.02 0.49
CA LEU A 427 11.26 -5.18 1.65
C LEU A 427 12.66 -5.66 1.26
N ILE A 428 12.77 -6.69 0.43
CA ILE A 428 14.05 -7.25 0.00
C ILE A 428 14.83 -6.23 -0.82
N LYS A 429 14.23 -5.70 -1.88
CA LYS A 429 14.92 -4.79 -2.79
C LYS A 429 15.23 -3.46 -2.13
N GLY A 430 14.30 -2.89 -1.37
CA GLY A 430 14.50 -1.65 -0.62
C GLY A 430 15.61 -1.76 0.41
N THR A 431 15.68 -2.88 1.13
CA THR A 431 16.77 -3.14 2.11
C THR A 431 18.12 -3.24 1.42
N ILE A 432 18.20 -3.92 0.27
CA ILE A 432 19.45 -3.99 -0.53
C ILE A 432 19.85 -2.60 -1.01
N SER A 433 18.91 -1.83 -1.56
CA SER A 433 19.16 -0.47 -2.07
C SER A 433 19.58 0.51 -0.96
N ALA A 434 19.10 0.33 0.26
CA ALA A 434 19.50 1.12 1.43
C ALA A 434 20.88 0.73 2.02
N GLY A 435 21.58 -0.25 1.44
CA GLY A 435 22.91 -0.69 1.89
C GLY A 435 22.89 -1.88 2.85
N GLY A 436 21.79 -2.63 2.92
CA GLY A 436 21.66 -3.86 3.69
C GLY A 436 20.93 -3.69 5.04
N PRO A 437 20.51 -4.80 5.68
CA PRO A 437 19.61 -4.77 6.85
C PRO A 437 20.23 -4.04 8.04
N LYS A 438 21.52 -4.22 8.31
CA LYS A 438 22.20 -3.52 9.40
C LYS A 438 22.15 -2.00 9.20
N ARG A 439 22.44 -1.53 7.98
CA ARG A 439 22.44 -0.10 7.67
C ARG A 439 21.05 0.52 7.81
N VAL A 440 19.99 -0.22 7.46
CA VAL A 440 18.60 0.22 7.64
C VAL A 440 18.31 0.54 9.11
N PHE A 441 18.68 -0.35 10.03
CA PHE A 441 18.47 -0.13 11.46
C PHE A 441 19.40 0.95 12.02
N ASP A 442 20.68 0.98 11.61
CA ASP A 442 21.63 2.01 12.04
C ASP A 442 21.13 3.42 11.69
N LEU A 443 20.66 3.63 10.44
CA LEU A 443 20.13 4.92 9.99
C LEU A 443 18.88 5.35 10.76
N ASN A 444 17.96 4.42 11.05
CA ASN A 444 16.77 4.74 11.83
C ASN A 444 17.13 5.02 13.30
N ALA A 445 18.13 4.33 13.87
CA ALA A 445 18.60 4.55 15.23
C ALA A 445 19.29 5.91 15.39
N GLU A 446 20.22 6.24 14.49
CA GLU A 446 20.96 7.51 14.45
C GLU A 446 20.02 8.73 14.38
N ASN A 447 18.85 8.57 13.75
CA ASN A 447 17.85 9.63 13.60
C ASN A 447 16.68 9.52 14.61
N GLY A 448 16.82 8.73 15.68
CA GLY A 448 15.85 8.69 16.78
C GLY A 448 14.50 8.01 16.44
N ARG A 449 14.42 7.23 15.36
CA ARG A 449 13.16 6.64 14.86
C ARG A 449 12.81 5.27 15.40
N LEU A 450 13.73 4.64 16.13
CA LEU A 450 13.52 3.32 16.75
C LEU A 450 12.96 3.40 18.17
N TYR A 451 12.43 4.56 18.58
CA TYR A 451 11.79 4.72 19.88
C TYR A 451 10.43 4.00 19.92
N LEU A 452 10.36 2.91 20.68
CA LEU A 452 9.18 2.05 20.74
C LEU A 452 8.24 2.36 21.91
N PHE A 453 8.75 2.78 23.06
CA PHE A 453 7.97 2.83 24.29
C PHE A 453 7.89 4.24 24.85
N ASN A 454 6.72 4.87 24.73
CA ASN A 454 6.35 6.07 25.46
C ASN A 454 5.21 5.74 26.44
N PHE A 455 5.46 5.83 27.74
CA PHE A 455 4.47 5.51 28.78
C PHE A 455 3.71 6.72 29.33
N ASP A 456 3.80 7.88 28.66
CA ASP A 456 3.02 9.06 29.02
C ASP A 456 1.51 8.73 29.10
N THR A 457 0.88 9.24 30.14
CA THR A 457 -0.55 9.05 30.42
C THR A 457 -1.42 10.17 29.86
N ASP A 458 -0.85 11.25 29.35
CA ASP A 458 -1.59 12.31 28.69
C ASP A 458 -2.27 11.77 27.41
N PRO A 459 -3.62 11.76 27.35
CA PRO A 459 -4.34 11.22 26.21
C PRO A 459 -4.31 12.13 24.97
N THR A 460 -3.77 13.35 25.07
CA THR A 460 -3.55 14.27 23.94
C THR A 460 -2.28 13.96 23.17
N VAL A 461 -1.31 13.28 23.80
CA VAL A 461 -0.09 12.82 23.12
C VAL A 461 -0.45 11.86 22.00
N ARG A 462 0.01 12.17 20.77
CA ARG A 462 -0.34 11.45 19.53
C ARG A 462 -0.23 9.94 19.70
N HIS A 463 0.94 9.47 20.14
CA HIS A 463 1.22 8.06 20.37
C HIS A 463 1.80 7.84 21.77
N THR A 464 1.11 7.00 22.54
CA THR A 464 1.57 6.44 23.81
C THR A 464 1.41 4.92 23.75
N PHE A 465 2.13 4.17 24.57
CA PHE A 465 1.95 2.72 24.72
C PHE A 465 0.48 2.39 24.99
N TRP A 466 -0.18 3.17 25.86
CA TRP A 466 -1.60 3.01 26.19
C TRP A 466 -2.50 3.24 24.98
N GLY A 467 -2.31 4.34 24.26
CA GLY A 467 -3.11 4.66 23.07
C GLY A 467 -2.92 3.61 21.97
N LEU A 468 -1.68 3.21 21.71
CA LEU A 468 -1.39 2.25 20.65
C LEU A 468 -1.78 0.81 21.00
N VAL A 469 -1.66 0.35 22.24
CA VAL A 469 -2.04 -1.02 22.60
C VAL A 469 -3.52 -1.11 22.98
N ILE A 470 -3.98 -0.30 23.94
CA ILE A 470 -5.37 -0.35 24.44
C ILE A 470 -6.32 0.34 23.47
N GLY A 471 -5.98 1.55 23.03
CA GLY A 471 -6.80 2.30 22.07
C GLY A 471 -7.01 1.53 20.76
N SER A 472 -5.93 1.02 20.17
CA SER A 472 -6.02 0.16 18.98
C SER A 472 -6.79 -1.14 19.22
N CYS A 473 -6.65 -1.79 20.39
CA CYS A 473 -7.39 -3.00 20.72
C CYS A 473 -8.90 -2.74 20.75
N LEU A 474 -9.34 -1.73 21.52
CA LEU A 474 -10.75 -1.37 21.63
C LEU A 474 -11.30 -0.82 20.31
N ARG A 475 -10.47 -0.16 19.49
CA ARG A 475 -10.84 0.25 18.14
C ARG A 475 -11.10 -0.95 17.25
N LEU A 476 -10.20 -1.94 17.24
CA LEU A 476 -10.29 -3.07 16.31
C LEU A 476 -11.32 -4.12 16.74
N ILE A 477 -11.67 -4.20 18.03
CA ILE A 477 -12.70 -5.16 18.47
C ILE A 477 -14.06 -4.90 17.79
N SER A 478 -14.31 -3.66 17.35
CA SER A 478 -15.46 -3.30 16.51
C SER A 478 -15.53 -4.12 15.22
N LEU A 479 -14.39 -4.38 14.57
CA LEU A 479 -14.31 -5.21 13.36
C LEU A 479 -14.74 -6.65 13.62
N SER A 480 -14.62 -7.15 14.86
CA SER A 480 -15.08 -8.50 15.17
C SER A 480 -16.61 -8.60 15.08
N PHE A 481 -17.34 -7.53 15.39
CA PHE A 481 -18.80 -7.46 15.28
C PHE A 481 -19.28 -7.02 13.89
N ASN A 482 -18.37 -6.78 12.96
CA ASN A 482 -18.73 -6.34 11.63
C ASN A 482 -19.37 -7.45 10.80
N GLN A 483 -20.28 -7.05 9.91
CA GLN A 483 -21.03 -7.96 9.06
C GLN A 483 -20.14 -8.90 8.23
N SER A 484 -19.02 -8.39 7.70
CA SER A 484 -18.08 -9.20 6.91
C SER A 484 -17.46 -10.36 7.70
N THR A 485 -17.13 -10.11 8.97
CA THR A 485 -16.63 -11.13 9.91
C THR A 485 -17.70 -12.16 10.19
N VAL A 486 -18.91 -11.69 10.47
CA VAL A 486 -20.07 -12.53 10.78
C VAL A 486 -20.44 -13.43 9.61
N GLN A 487 -20.41 -12.93 8.38
CA GLN A 487 -20.63 -13.75 7.18
C GLN A 487 -19.62 -14.88 7.05
N ARG A 488 -18.32 -14.59 7.29
CA ARG A 488 -17.25 -15.59 7.20
C ARG A 488 -17.34 -16.65 8.29
N ILE A 489 -17.56 -16.26 9.54
CA ILE A 489 -17.73 -17.26 10.60
C ILE A 489 -19.02 -18.06 10.39
N SER A 490 -20.10 -17.45 9.90
CA SER A 490 -21.36 -18.11 9.60
C SER A 490 -21.25 -19.07 8.40
N SER A 491 -20.30 -18.87 7.49
CA SER A 491 -20.00 -19.81 6.40
C SER A 491 -19.39 -21.14 6.87
N MET A 492 -19.02 -21.25 8.16
CA MET A 492 -18.53 -22.48 8.76
C MET A 492 -19.66 -23.39 9.26
N SER A 493 -19.51 -24.68 9.03
CA SER A 493 -20.45 -25.73 9.46
C SER A 493 -20.54 -25.88 10.98
N THR A 494 -19.48 -25.56 11.73
CA THR A 494 -19.48 -25.72 13.19
C THR A 494 -18.80 -24.56 13.90
N GLN A 495 -19.23 -24.30 15.14
CA GLN A 495 -18.65 -23.26 15.98
C GLN A 495 -17.16 -23.52 16.30
N ALA A 496 -16.74 -24.79 16.37
CA ALA A 496 -15.34 -25.15 16.55
C ALA A 496 -14.48 -24.77 15.33
N LYS A 497 -14.98 -24.99 14.11
CA LYS A 497 -14.32 -24.52 12.88
C LYS A 497 -14.26 -22.99 12.81
N ALA A 498 -15.35 -22.31 13.15
CA ALA A 498 -15.40 -20.84 13.22
C ALA A 498 -14.39 -20.25 14.21
N ARG A 499 -14.22 -20.87 15.39
CA ARG A 499 -13.19 -20.47 16.36
C ARG A 499 -11.78 -20.66 15.80
N LYS A 500 -11.52 -21.79 15.13
CA LYS A 500 -10.22 -22.04 14.48
C LYS A 500 -9.91 -20.98 13.42
N VAL A 501 -10.88 -20.62 12.55
CA VAL A 501 -10.72 -19.56 11.55
C VAL A 501 -10.21 -18.26 12.19
N MET A 502 -10.93 -17.72 13.16
CA MET A 502 -10.55 -16.46 13.84
C MET A 502 -9.19 -16.56 14.54
N PHE A 503 -8.90 -17.72 15.15
CA PHE A 503 -7.64 -17.96 15.84
C PHE A 503 -6.45 -18.02 14.89
N LEU A 504 -6.60 -18.61 13.70
CA LEU A 504 -5.55 -18.61 12.67
C LEU A 504 -5.36 -17.21 12.04
N THR A 505 -6.42 -16.42 11.92
CA THR A 505 -6.35 -15.07 11.34
C THR A 505 -5.54 -14.09 12.20
N ALA A 506 -5.65 -14.15 13.54
CA ALA A 506 -4.99 -13.20 14.44
C ALA A 506 -3.45 -13.11 14.30
N PRO A 507 -2.67 -14.22 14.36
CA PRO A 507 -1.22 -14.16 14.19
C PRO A 507 -0.81 -13.80 12.76
N ALA A 508 -1.58 -14.24 11.75
CA ALA A 508 -1.29 -13.90 10.36
C ALA A 508 -1.41 -12.39 10.13
N PHE A 509 -2.48 -11.78 10.67
CA PHE A 509 -2.69 -10.33 10.68
C PHE A 509 -1.59 -9.56 11.42
N PHE A 510 -1.06 -10.11 12.52
CA PHE A 510 0.07 -9.50 13.23
C PHE A 510 1.34 -9.47 12.36
N VAL A 511 1.61 -10.56 11.64
CA VAL A 511 2.80 -10.68 10.77
C VAL A 511 2.72 -9.70 9.60
N THR A 512 1.62 -9.67 8.87
CA THR A 512 1.43 -8.79 7.70
C THR A 512 1.53 -7.31 8.05
N LEU A 513 0.87 -6.87 9.13
CA LEU A 513 0.98 -5.49 9.61
C LEU A 513 2.40 -5.15 10.07
N SER A 514 3.15 -6.11 10.63
CA SER A 514 4.55 -5.91 11.01
C SER A 514 5.43 -5.73 9.77
N LEU A 515 5.19 -6.51 8.71
CA LEU A 515 5.90 -6.35 7.44
C LEU A 515 5.63 -4.96 6.84
N ALA A 516 4.37 -4.49 6.85
CA ALA A 516 4.03 -3.14 6.37
C ALA A 516 4.72 -2.03 7.19
N THR A 517 4.80 -2.15 8.53
CA THR A 517 5.57 -1.17 9.32
C THR A 517 7.07 -1.20 9.02
N LEU A 518 7.64 -2.39 8.71
CA LEU A 518 9.04 -2.52 8.32
C LEU A 518 9.31 -1.85 6.97
N GLU A 519 8.35 -1.83 6.04
CA GLU A 519 8.48 -1.08 4.78
C GLU A 519 8.71 0.40 5.04
N GLY A 520 8.05 0.98 6.05
CA GLY A 520 8.28 2.38 6.44
C GLY A 520 9.68 2.63 7.00
N VAL A 521 10.22 1.69 7.78
CA VAL A 521 11.61 1.74 8.29
C VAL A 521 12.61 1.68 7.14
N VAL A 522 12.37 0.76 6.18
CA VAL A 522 13.19 0.60 4.98
C VAL A 522 13.11 1.84 4.09
N ALA A 523 11.92 2.38 3.87
CA ALA A 523 11.72 3.58 3.07
C ALA A 523 12.46 4.78 3.64
N TYR A 524 12.41 4.97 4.97
CA TYR A 524 13.18 6.03 5.61
C TYR A 524 14.69 5.84 5.43
N ALA A 525 15.19 4.63 5.66
CA ALA A 525 16.60 4.34 5.47
C ALA A 525 17.04 4.54 4.02
N TYR A 526 16.23 4.14 3.05
CA TYR A 526 16.50 4.34 1.63
C TYR A 526 16.62 5.83 1.31
N TYR A 527 15.62 6.65 1.65
CA TYR A 527 15.65 8.09 1.35
C TYR A 527 16.72 8.86 2.12
N THR A 528 17.08 8.39 3.33
CA THR A 528 18.23 8.91 4.08
C THR A 528 19.55 8.52 3.42
N SER A 529 19.67 7.31 2.88
CA SER A 529 20.88 6.82 2.22
C SER A 529 21.19 7.56 0.93
N ILE A 530 20.16 7.91 0.15
CA ILE A 530 20.29 8.72 -1.07
C ILE A 530 20.22 10.23 -0.79
N ARG A 531 20.00 10.62 0.48
CA ARG A 531 19.89 12.01 0.94
C ARG A 531 18.91 12.84 0.11
N CYS A 532 17.77 12.24 -0.19
CA CYS A 532 16.69 12.92 -0.89
C CYS A 532 15.33 12.50 -0.38
N ASP A 533 14.74 13.27 0.54
CA ASP A 533 13.35 13.09 0.92
C ASP A 533 12.37 13.58 -0.17
N PRO A 534 11.56 12.70 -0.78
CA PRO A 534 10.66 13.08 -1.87
C PRO A 534 9.52 13.99 -1.42
N LEU A 535 9.13 13.93 -0.15
CA LEU A 535 8.02 14.70 0.40
C LEU A 535 8.41 16.16 0.61
N THR A 536 9.51 16.41 1.34
CA THR A 536 10.04 17.76 1.57
C THR A 536 10.58 18.39 0.29
N SER A 537 11.11 17.58 -0.64
CA SER A 537 11.51 18.07 -1.97
C SER A 537 10.34 18.30 -2.93
N LYS A 538 9.09 18.07 -2.51
CA LYS A 538 7.86 18.20 -3.30
C LYS A 538 7.83 17.37 -4.59
N ARG A 539 8.54 16.24 -4.62
CA ARG A 539 8.41 15.23 -5.71
C ARG A 539 7.09 14.48 -5.60
N ILE A 540 6.65 14.29 -4.36
CA ILE A 540 5.32 13.80 -4.02
C ILE A 540 4.63 14.85 -3.15
N GLN A 541 3.30 14.87 -3.20
CA GLN A 541 2.50 15.84 -2.43
C GLN A 541 1.91 15.21 -1.17
N ASN A 542 1.79 13.88 -1.15
CA ASN A 542 1.08 13.17 -0.12
C ASN A 542 1.97 12.08 0.51
N PRO A 543 2.05 11.94 1.85
CA PRO A 543 2.83 10.88 2.50
C PRO A 543 2.40 9.46 2.07
N ASN A 544 1.16 9.28 1.62
CA ASN A 544 0.69 7.98 1.13
C ASN A 544 1.32 7.57 -0.22
N GLN A 545 2.06 8.47 -0.88
CA GLN A 545 2.80 8.23 -2.13
C GLN A 545 4.25 7.77 -1.90
N ILE A 546 4.75 7.77 -0.67
CA ILE A 546 6.15 7.45 -0.36
C ILE A 546 6.54 6.05 -0.87
N ILE A 547 5.75 5.03 -0.56
CA ILE A 547 6.06 3.66 -0.97
C ILE A 547 5.90 3.46 -2.48
N PRO A 548 4.78 3.88 -3.13
CA PRO A 548 4.66 3.79 -4.58
C PRO A 548 5.79 4.49 -5.33
N TYR A 549 6.21 5.67 -4.87
CA TYR A 549 7.31 6.41 -5.48
C TYR A 549 8.66 5.69 -5.28
N MET A 550 8.93 5.18 -4.08
CA MET A 550 10.13 4.37 -3.82
C MET A 550 10.18 3.12 -4.69
N VAL A 551 9.05 2.44 -4.89
CA VAL A 551 8.94 1.22 -5.71
C VAL A 551 9.44 1.50 -7.13
N LEU A 552 9.02 2.61 -7.74
CA LEU A 552 9.50 3.00 -9.07
C LEU A 552 11.01 3.20 -9.12
N GLU A 553 11.59 3.82 -8.10
CA GLU A 553 13.02 4.10 -8.06
C GLU A 553 13.84 2.83 -7.85
N ILE A 554 13.45 1.98 -6.89
CA ILE A 554 14.22 0.77 -6.54
C ILE A 554 14.09 -0.33 -7.60
N PHE A 555 12.98 -0.36 -8.36
CA PHE A 555 12.72 -1.35 -9.40
C PHE A 555 12.94 -0.83 -10.83
N ARG A 556 13.51 0.36 -11.02
CA ARG A 556 13.78 0.95 -12.34
C ARG A 556 14.43 -0.01 -13.35
N ASN A 557 15.30 -0.91 -12.87
CA ASN A 557 16.05 -1.86 -13.70
C ASN A 557 15.44 -3.27 -13.73
N LEU A 558 14.23 -3.47 -13.20
CA LEU A 558 13.55 -4.76 -13.10
C LEU A 558 12.10 -4.63 -13.63
N PRO A 559 11.91 -4.62 -14.96
CA PRO A 559 10.59 -4.48 -15.58
C PRO A 559 9.56 -5.48 -15.04
N GLY A 560 8.36 -5.01 -14.71
CA GLY A 560 7.26 -5.83 -14.20
C GLY A 560 7.15 -5.86 -12.68
N MET A 561 8.21 -5.53 -11.94
CA MET A 561 8.20 -5.55 -10.47
C MET A 561 7.40 -4.38 -9.88
N SER A 562 7.43 -3.20 -10.50
CA SER A 562 6.57 -2.07 -10.11
C SER A 562 5.11 -2.40 -10.39
N GLY A 563 4.83 -3.07 -11.51
CA GLY A 563 3.52 -3.64 -11.82
C GLY A 563 3.04 -4.67 -10.80
N LEU A 564 3.92 -5.54 -10.31
CA LEU A 564 3.62 -6.52 -9.24
C LEU A 564 3.25 -5.83 -7.92
N PHE A 565 3.97 -4.78 -7.54
CA PHE A 565 3.59 -3.99 -6.35
C PHE A 565 2.21 -3.34 -6.53
N MET A 566 1.93 -2.73 -7.68
CA MET A 566 0.59 -2.16 -7.91
C MET A 566 -0.50 -3.22 -7.96
N ALA A 567 -0.21 -4.40 -8.51
CA ALA A 567 -1.11 -5.55 -8.46
C ALA A 567 -1.40 -5.98 -7.01
N SER A 568 -0.40 -5.97 -6.15
CA SER A 568 -0.51 -6.30 -4.72
C SER A 568 -1.37 -5.29 -3.95
N LEU A 569 -1.17 -3.99 -4.18
CA LEU A 569 -1.94 -2.91 -3.57
C LEU A 569 -3.41 -2.92 -4.01
N PHE A 570 -3.64 -3.12 -5.30
CA PHE A 570 -5.00 -3.20 -5.84
C PHE A 570 -5.70 -4.46 -5.34
N SER A 571 -4.97 -5.58 -5.20
CA SER A 571 -5.50 -6.82 -4.61
C SER A 571 -5.96 -6.63 -3.16
N ALA A 572 -5.18 -5.94 -2.33
CA ALA A 572 -5.59 -5.57 -0.96
C ALA A 572 -6.84 -4.69 -0.92
N SER A 573 -6.99 -3.80 -1.90
CA SER A 573 -8.15 -2.90 -2.00
C SER A 573 -9.38 -3.62 -2.53
N LEU A 574 -9.24 -4.46 -3.56
CA LEU A 574 -10.31 -5.23 -4.19
C LEU A 574 -10.97 -6.20 -3.19
N SER A 575 -10.18 -6.99 -2.45
CA SER A 575 -10.66 -7.90 -1.39
C SER A 575 -11.46 -7.19 -0.31
N THR A 576 -10.93 -6.07 0.19
CA THR A 576 -11.63 -5.24 1.20
C THR A 576 -12.92 -4.64 0.63
N MET A 577 -12.85 -4.10 -0.59
CA MET A 577 -13.98 -3.50 -1.30
C MET A 577 -15.11 -4.50 -1.52
N SER A 578 -14.80 -5.68 -2.07
CA SER A 578 -15.81 -6.71 -2.33
C SER A 578 -16.47 -7.22 -1.06
N SER A 579 -15.69 -7.42 0.00
CA SER A 579 -16.17 -7.83 1.32
C SER A 579 -17.10 -6.80 1.95
N GLY A 580 -16.76 -5.50 1.87
CA GLY A 580 -17.59 -4.42 2.39
C GLY A 580 -18.85 -4.20 1.56
N LEU A 581 -18.78 -4.24 0.23
CA LEU A 581 -19.94 -4.13 -0.65
C LEU A 581 -20.90 -5.32 -0.49
N SER A 582 -20.37 -6.54 -0.35
CA SER A 582 -21.18 -7.73 -0.05
C SER A 582 -21.87 -7.62 1.32
N SER A 583 -21.17 -7.06 2.32
CA SER A 583 -21.74 -6.79 3.64
C SER A 583 -22.86 -5.75 3.59
N LEU A 584 -22.66 -4.65 2.85
CA LEU A 584 -23.67 -3.62 2.64
C LEU A 584 -24.92 -4.20 1.95
N SER A 585 -24.72 -4.99 0.90
CA SER A 585 -25.80 -5.69 0.20
C SER A 585 -26.60 -6.62 1.13
N ALA A 586 -25.90 -7.41 1.96
CA ALA A 586 -26.53 -8.30 2.93
C ALA A 586 -27.38 -7.53 3.95
N MET A 587 -26.84 -6.44 4.51
CA MET A 587 -27.57 -5.58 5.46
C MET A 587 -28.79 -4.95 4.81
N THR A 588 -28.71 -4.46 3.57
CA THR A 588 -29.88 -3.94 2.85
C THR A 588 -30.99 -4.98 2.78
N VAL A 589 -30.67 -6.19 2.30
CA VAL A 589 -31.69 -7.22 2.07
C VAL A 589 -32.25 -7.77 3.37
N GLU A 590 -31.40 -8.13 4.32
CA GLU A 590 -31.82 -8.79 5.56
C GLU A 590 -32.45 -7.81 6.56
N ASP A 591 -31.99 -6.56 6.64
CA ASP A 591 -32.45 -5.62 7.68
C ASP A 591 -33.49 -4.61 7.17
N TYR A 592 -33.42 -4.15 5.92
CA TYR A 592 -34.36 -3.15 5.40
C TYR A 592 -35.47 -3.70 4.51
N ILE A 593 -35.23 -4.80 3.77
CA ILE A 593 -36.19 -5.29 2.79
C ILE A 593 -37.02 -6.45 3.37
N LYS A 594 -36.37 -7.57 3.73
CA LYS A 594 -37.06 -8.78 4.21
C LYS A 594 -38.01 -8.54 5.39
N PRO A 595 -37.69 -7.70 6.40
CA PRO A 595 -38.58 -7.52 7.55
C PRO A 595 -39.91 -6.83 7.20
N TYR A 596 -39.97 -6.11 6.08
CA TYR A 596 -41.13 -5.33 5.65
C TYR A 596 -41.81 -5.89 4.40
N HIS A 597 -41.11 -6.73 3.64
CA HIS A 597 -41.61 -7.28 2.38
C HIS A 597 -41.31 -8.78 2.27
N ASN A 598 -42.36 -9.56 1.98
CA ASN A 598 -42.22 -10.97 1.68
C ASN A 598 -42.06 -11.18 0.16
N PHE A 599 -40.84 -11.00 -0.33
CA PHE A 599 -40.51 -11.20 -1.75
C PHE A 599 -39.94 -12.59 -2.01
N SER A 600 -40.08 -13.07 -3.24
CA SER A 600 -39.43 -14.32 -3.67
C SER A 600 -37.91 -14.21 -3.64
N ASP A 601 -37.22 -15.32 -3.42
CA ASP A 601 -35.74 -15.38 -3.36
C ASP A 601 -35.07 -14.80 -4.62
N LYS A 602 -35.69 -14.96 -5.79
CA LYS A 602 -35.21 -14.35 -7.05
C LYS A 602 -35.22 -12.82 -6.99
N LYS A 603 -36.30 -12.23 -6.48
CA LYS A 603 -36.43 -10.76 -6.34
C LYS A 603 -35.47 -10.23 -5.28
N LEU A 604 -35.37 -10.91 -4.14
CA LEU A 604 -34.44 -10.53 -3.06
C LEU A 604 -32.99 -10.58 -3.53
N THR A 605 -32.63 -11.62 -4.29
CA THR A 605 -31.29 -11.74 -4.90
C THR A 605 -31.04 -10.63 -5.91
N ALA A 606 -32.03 -10.25 -6.72
CA ALA A 606 -31.87 -9.12 -7.65
C ALA A 606 -31.64 -7.79 -6.91
N ILE A 607 -32.37 -7.53 -5.82
CA ILE A 607 -32.16 -6.35 -4.96
C ILE A 607 -30.76 -6.38 -4.34
N ALA A 608 -30.31 -7.54 -3.86
CA ALA A 608 -28.95 -7.71 -3.34
C ALA A 608 -27.91 -7.28 -4.39
N LYS A 609 -28.04 -7.78 -5.63
CA LYS A 609 -27.12 -7.47 -6.73
C LYS A 609 -27.15 -6.01 -7.15
N LEU A 610 -28.32 -5.37 -7.16
CA LEU A 610 -28.48 -3.94 -7.51
C LEU A 610 -28.00 -2.99 -6.41
N SER A 611 -27.97 -3.41 -5.15
CA SER A 611 -27.45 -2.58 -4.06
C SER A 611 -25.92 -2.42 -4.11
N VAL A 612 -25.19 -3.40 -4.63
CA VAL A 612 -23.71 -3.37 -4.76
C VAL A 612 -23.21 -2.16 -5.57
N PRO A 613 -23.68 -1.92 -6.82
CA PRO A 613 -23.25 -0.75 -7.59
C PRO A 613 -23.66 0.58 -6.94
N PHE A 614 -24.81 0.63 -6.25
CA PHE A 614 -25.23 1.83 -5.51
C PHE A 614 -24.21 2.21 -4.42
N TYR A 615 -23.82 1.25 -3.57
CA TYR A 615 -22.80 1.50 -2.55
C TYR A 615 -21.40 1.69 -3.13
N GLY A 616 -21.08 1.07 -4.27
CA GLY A 616 -19.86 1.33 -5.02
C GLY A 616 -19.74 2.79 -5.44
N LEU A 617 -20.80 3.35 -6.04
CA LEU A 617 -20.85 4.78 -6.42
C LEU A 617 -20.75 5.71 -5.21
N LEU A 618 -21.44 5.39 -4.12
CA LEU A 618 -21.36 6.18 -2.89
C LEU A 618 -19.94 6.16 -2.29
N SER A 619 -19.25 5.01 -2.35
CA SER A 619 -17.87 4.89 -1.89
C SER A 619 -16.91 5.71 -2.74
N VAL A 620 -17.13 5.78 -4.07
CA VAL A 620 -16.36 6.67 -4.95
C VAL A 620 -16.52 8.14 -4.53
N ALA A 621 -17.75 8.59 -4.25
CA ALA A 621 -17.99 9.95 -3.78
C ALA A 621 -17.24 10.25 -2.46
N VAL A 622 -17.25 9.30 -1.52
CA VAL A 622 -16.49 9.45 -0.26
C VAL A 622 -14.99 9.47 -0.53
N SER A 623 -14.46 8.67 -1.46
CA SER A 623 -13.04 8.67 -1.83
C SER A 623 -12.54 10.06 -2.26
N PHE A 624 -13.36 10.85 -2.95
CA PHE A 624 -13.02 12.24 -3.28
C PHE A 624 -12.99 13.14 -2.05
N MET A 625 -13.92 12.97 -1.12
CA MET A 625 -13.90 13.72 0.15
C MET A 625 -12.65 13.39 0.99
N ILE A 626 -12.22 12.12 0.99
CA ILE A 626 -11.04 11.66 1.73
C ILE A 626 -9.75 12.23 1.15
N ALA A 627 -9.68 12.44 -0.17
CA ALA A 627 -8.50 12.98 -0.84
C ALA A 627 -8.11 14.40 -0.35
N GLU A 628 -9.07 15.15 0.18
CA GLU A 628 -8.86 16.50 0.73
C GLU A 628 -8.34 16.52 2.18
N ILE A 629 -8.26 15.36 2.85
CA ILE A 629 -7.86 15.29 4.26
C ILE A 629 -6.34 15.07 4.36
N PRO A 630 -5.57 15.97 5.01
CA PRO A 630 -4.13 15.82 5.08
C PRO A 630 -3.71 14.78 6.12
N GLY A 631 -2.65 14.03 5.80
CA GLY A 631 -1.96 13.12 6.71
C GLY A 631 -1.86 11.69 6.18
N PRO A 632 -1.17 10.79 6.90
CA PRO A 632 -1.15 9.37 6.55
C PRO A 632 -2.55 8.77 6.60
N MET A 633 -2.82 7.86 5.67
CA MET A 633 -4.11 7.19 5.51
C MET A 633 -4.53 6.42 6.78
N SER A 634 -3.55 5.91 7.55
CA SER A 634 -3.77 5.28 8.85
C SER A 634 -4.38 6.26 9.88
N GLN A 635 -3.87 7.49 9.94
CA GLN A 635 -4.42 8.57 10.78
C GLN A 635 -5.82 8.97 10.34
N ILE A 636 -6.04 9.18 9.03
CA ILE A 636 -7.35 9.55 8.47
C ILE A 636 -8.40 8.49 8.83
N THR A 637 -8.05 7.23 8.64
CA THR A 637 -8.90 6.09 9.01
C THR A 637 -9.24 6.11 10.50
N ALA A 638 -8.23 6.31 11.34
CA ALA A 638 -8.40 6.27 12.78
C ALA A 638 -9.01 7.56 13.37
N SER A 639 -9.20 8.62 12.59
CA SER A 639 -9.96 9.81 13.02
C SER A 639 -11.44 9.74 12.60
N ILE A 640 -11.77 9.07 11.49
CA ILE A 640 -13.13 9.04 10.92
C ILE A 640 -13.90 7.79 11.33
N LEU A 641 -13.37 6.60 11.07
CA LEU A 641 -14.12 5.35 11.29
C LEU A 641 -14.56 5.14 12.74
N PRO A 642 -13.78 5.54 13.77
CA PRO A 642 -14.21 5.34 15.14
C PRO A 642 -15.48 6.12 15.53
N ALA A 643 -15.87 7.18 14.80
CA ALA A 643 -17.14 7.86 15.03
C ALA A 643 -18.37 6.96 14.79
N PHE A 644 -18.23 5.94 13.94
CA PHE A 644 -19.27 4.94 13.69
C PHE A 644 -18.98 3.63 14.45
N GLY A 645 -17.73 3.17 14.39
CA GLY A 645 -17.31 1.90 14.98
C GLY A 645 -17.34 1.89 16.51
N GLY A 646 -17.01 3.01 17.17
CA GLY A 646 -17.06 3.14 18.63
C GLY A 646 -18.46 2.95 19.20
N PRO A 647 -19.45 3.76 18.79
CA PRO A 647 -20.84 3.59 19.22
C PRO A 647 -21.42 2.21 18.89
N SER A 648 -21.13 1.68 17.70
CA SER A 648 -21.60 0.35 17.27
C SER A 648 -21.04 -0.76 18.13
N CYS A 649 -19.72 -0.72 18.40
CA CYS A 649 -19.08 -1.66 19.31
C CYS A 649 -19.59 -1.51 20.74
N GLY A 650 -19.79 -0.27 21.20
CA GLY A 650 -20.39 0.02 22.50
C GLY A 650 -21.77 -0.61 22.64
N LEU A 651 -22.61 -0.52 21.60
CA LEU A 651 -23.93 -1.15 21.57
C LEU A 651 -23.85 -2.69 21.66
N PHE A 652 -22.92 -3.33 20.96
CA PHE A 652 -22.69 -4.77 21.09
C PHE A 652 -22.23 -5.15 22.51
N LEU A 653 -21.20 -4.48 23.04
CA LEU A 653 -20.67 -4.76 24.38
C LEU A 653 -21.73 -4.53 25.46
N TYR A 654 -22.50 -3.45 25.33
CA TYR A 654 -23.66 -3.14 26.17
C TYR A 654 -24.68 -4.29 26.15
N THR A 655 -25.08 -4.72 24.95
CA THR A 655 -26.11 -5.75 24.78
C THR A 655 -25.64 -7.13 25.26
N VAL A 656 -24.38 -7.46 25.04
CA VAL A 656 -23.79 -8.78 25.31
C VAL A 656 -23.46 -8.97 26.78
N PHE A 657 -22.79 -7.99 27.41
CA PHE A 657 -22.22 -8.12 28.74
C PHE A 657 -23.05 -7.51 29.86
N PHE A 658 -24.08 -6.73 29.55
CA PHE A 658 -24.99 -6.17 30.54
C PHE A 658 -26.36 -6.86 30.40
N PRO A 659 -26.64 -7.91 31.20
CA PRO A 659 -27.84 -8.73 31.03
C PRO A 659 -29.14 -7.94 31.15
N TRP A 660 -29.09 -6.86 31.95
CA TRP A 660 -30.17 -5.93 32.25
C TRP A 660 -30.25 -4.73 31.30
N ALA A 661 -29.47 -4.72 30.22
CA ALA A 661 -29.56 -3.70 29.18
C ALA A 661 -30.99 -3.58 28.64
N THR A 662 -31.56 -2.37 28.68
CA THR A 662 -32.90 -2.09 28.14
C THR A 662 -32.86 -1.57 26.70
N LYS A 663 -34.00 -1.69 26.01
CA LYS A 663 -34.20 -1.19 24.64
C LYS A 663 -34.02 0.32 24.55
N LYS A 664 -34.57 1.11 25.50
CA LYS A 664 -34.39 2.57 25.48
C LYS A 664 -32.96 2.97 25.78
N GLY A 665 -32.29 2.28 26.71
CA GLY A 665 -30.87 2.48 26.95
C GLY A 665 -30.01 2.21 25.71
N ALA A 666 -30.32 1.17 24.94
CA ALA A 666 -29.67 0.91 23.67
C ALA A 666 -29.87 2.06 22.65
N LEU A 667 -31.11 2.54 22.48
CA LEU A 667 -31.43 3.61 21.51
C LEU A 667 -30.81 4.97 21.89
N ILE A 668 -31.04 5.42 23.13
CA ILE A 668 -30.57 6.73 23.62
C ILE A 668 -29.05 6.72 23.75
N GLY A 669 -28.47 5.67 24.33
CA GLY A 669 -27.02 5.53 24.47
C GLY A 669 -26.30 5.54 23.13
N THR A 670 -26.80 4.77 22.16
CA THR A 670 -26.19 4.73 20.82
C THR A 670 -26.33 6.07 20.10
N THR A 671 -27.52 6.69 20.11
CA THR A 671 -27.76 7.96 19.42
C THR A 671 -26.89 9.08 19.98
N ALA A 672 -26.85 9.23 21.30
CA ALA A 672 -26.00 10.23 21.96
C ALA A 672 -24.51 9.95 21.69
N SER A 673 -24.09 8.69 21.75
CA SER A 673 -22.73 8.28 21.46
C SER A 673 -22.30 8.61 20.02
N VAL A 674 -23.16 8.41 19.02
CA VAL A 674 -22.87 8.77 17.62
C VAL A 674 -22.71 10.28 17.49
N ILE A 675 -23.62 11.07 18.07
CA ILE A 675 -23.56 12.54 17.99
C ILE A 675 -22.25 13.06 18.60
N LEU A 676 -21.90 12.60 19.80
CA LEU A 676 -20.68 13.02 20.50
C LEU A 676 -19.41 12.58 19.78
N SER A 677 -19.39 11.34 19.25
CA SER A 677 -18.22 10.83 18.52
C SER A 677 -18.05 11.54 17.18
N PHE A 678 -19.15 11.80 16.47
CA PHE A 678 -19.12 12.56 15.21
C PHE A 678 -18.66 14.00 15.44
N TRP A 679 -19.13 14.67 16.50
CA TRP A 679 -18.66 16.00 16.87
C TRP A 679 -17.14 16.02 17.09
N LEU A 680 -16.61 15.08 17.90
CA LEU A 680 -15.18 14.98 18.15
C LEU A 680 -14.38 14.69 16.86
N SER A 681 -14.83 13.74 16.03
CA SER A 681 -14.19 13.42 14.76
C SER A 681 -14.21 14.59 13.77
N ALA A 682 -15.32 15.31 13.67
CA ALA A 682 -15.43 16.48 12.80
C ALA A 682 -14.52 17.62 13.28
N GLY A 683 -14.53 17.92 14.58
CA GLY A 683 -13.65 18.93 15.18
C GLY A 683 -12.18 18.64 14.94
N LYS A 684 -11.75 17.38 15.09
CA LYS A 684 -10.36 16.97 14.82
C LYS A 684 -9.93 17.16 13.37
N ASN A 685 -10.78 16.78 12.40
CA ASN A 685 -10.39 16.79 11.00
C ASN A 685 -10.54 18.18 10.35
N PHE A 686 -11.53 18.97 10.78
CA PHE A 686 -11.90 20.24 10.14
C PHE A 686 -11.60 21.49 10.98
N SER A 687 -11.14 21.37 12.23
CA SER A 687 -10.65 22.53 12.98
C SER A 687 -9.43 23.13 12.28
N LYS A 688 -9.50 24.44 11.99
CA LYS A 688 -8.41 25.22 11.39
C LYS A 688 -7.43 25.73 12.43
N THR A 689 -7.83 25.79 13.70
CA THR A 689 -7.03 26.30 14.81
C THR A 689 -6.26 25.19 15.52
N LEU A 690 -6.69 23.93 15.36
CA LEU A 690 -6.01 22.77 15.91
C LEU A 690 -4.62 22.60 15.29
N GLN A 691 -3.58 22.83 16.10
CA GLN A 691 -2.21 22.53 15.73
C GLN A 691 -2.00 21.01 15.68
N ARG A 692 -1.44 20.53 14.57
CA ARG A 692 -1.16 19.10 14.37
C ARG A 692 0.25 18.79 14.83
N THR A 693 0.45 17.57 15.35
CA THR A 693 1.78 17.07 15.67
C THR A 693 2.69 17.20 14.45
N PRO A 694 3.84 17.88 14.57
CA PRO A 694 4.78 18.01 13.47
C PRO A 694 5.34 16.64 13.10
N TRP A 695 5.82 16.51 11.85
CA TRP A 695 6.53 15.31 11.43
C TRP A 695 7.81 15.14 12.25
N ALA A 696 8.23 13.89 12.43
CA ALA A 696 9.58 13.61 12.91
C ALA A 696 10.60 14.15 11.89
N THR A 697 11.87 14.25 12.30
CA THR A 697 12.96 14.70 11.42
C THR A 697 12.96 13.91 10.11
N MET A 698 12.69 14.62 9.01
CA MET A 698 12.63 14.04 7.67
C MET A 698 14.04 13.74 7.15
N PRO A 699 14.21 12.83 6.18
CA PRO A 699 15.52 12.63 5.57
C PRO A 699 16.07 13.94 4.97
N PRO A 700 17.41 14.06 4.85
CA PRO A 700 18.02 15.19 4.17
C PRO A 700 17.51 15.35 2.73
N THR A 701 17.46 16.59 2.24
CA THR A 701 17.10 16.91 0.84
C THR A 701 18.27 17.45 0.04
N ASP A 702 19.47 17.47 0.62
CA ASP A 702 20.64 18.11 0.05
C ASP A 702 21.12 17.45 -1.24
N GLN A 703 20.79 16.18 -1.52
CA GLN A 703 21.11 15.51 -2.79
C GLN A 703 19.92 15.35 -3.73
N CYS A 704 18.77 15.98 -3.44
CA CYS A 704 17.60 15.91 -4.32
C CYS A 704 17.77 16.59 -5.68
N TYR A 705 18.76 17.47 -5.84
CA TYR A 705 19.04 18.13 -7.12
C TYR A 705 19.56 17.15 -8.19
N LEU A 706 20.14 16.02 -7.78
CA LEU A 706 20.65 14.98 -8.69
C LEU A 706 19.55 14.25 -9.47
N PHE A 707 18.29 14.43 -9.06
CA PHE A 707 17.16 13.66 -9.58
C PHE A 707 16.06 14.56 -10.17
N GLN A 708 16.27 15.86 -10.37
CA GLN A 708 15.21 16.84 -10.68
C GLN A 708 15.28 17.35 -12.14
N ASN A 709 14.19 17.14 -12.89
CA ASN A 709 13.82 17.94 -14.06
C ASN A 709 12.62 18.83 -13.65
N THR A 710 12.80 20.15 -13.74
CA THR A 710 11.77 21.23 -13.70
C THR A 710 11.28 21.80 -12.36
N SER A 711 11.65 23.08 -12.16
CA SER A 711 10.83 24.24 -11.76
C SER A 711 9.82 24.12 -10.60
N HIS A 712 10.31 24.04 -9.37
CA HIS A 712 9.70 24.80 -8.26
C HIS A 712 10.78 25.30 -7.29
N PHE A 713 11.00 26.62 -7.31
CA PHE A 713 11.77 27.30 -6.27
C PHE A 713 11.01 27.21 -4.95
N ILE A 714 11.54 26.45 -4.00
CA ILE A 714 11.38 26.78 -2.60
C ILE A 714 12.64 27.56 -2.23
N ASN A 715 12.49 28.79 -1.76
CA ASN A 715 13.57 29.56 -1.16
C ASN A 715 14.12 28.77 0.03
N TYR A 716 15.19 28.01 -0.18
CA TYR A 716 16.01 27.53 0.91
C TYR A 716 16.89 28.70 1.35
N THR A 717 16.46 29.40 2.39
CA THR A 717 17.41 30.14 3.23
C THR A 717 18.34 29.07 3.80
N ILE A 718 19.60 29.06 3.38
CA ILE A 718 20.64 28.29 4.08
C ILE A 718 20.86 29.00 5.41
N THR A 719 19.99 28.75 6.38
CA THR A 719 20.38 28.91 7.78
C THR A 719 21.34 27.78 8.07
N THR A 720 22.63 28.09 8.01
CA THR A 720 23.67 27.34 8.73
C THR A 720 23.46 27.56 10.22
N GLU A 721 22.33 27.09 10.75
CA GLU A 721 22.23 26.83 12.17
C GLU A 721 22.92 25.50 12.40
N TYR A 722 24.17 25.60 12.87
CA TYR A 722 24.73 24.60 13.76
C TYR A 722 23.78 24.46 14.94
N THR A 723 22.75 23.63 14.78
CA THR A 723 21.92 23.18 15.89
C THR A 723 22.78 22.22 16.67
N THR A 724 23.53 22.81 17.60
CA THR A 724 24.12 22.13 18.73
C THR A 724 23.05 21.19 19.29
N TYR A 725 23.35 19.89 19.34
CA TYR A 725 22.51 18.89 19.96
C TYR A 725 22.25 19.30 21.41
N GLN A 726 21.11 19.94 21.63
CA GLN A 726 20.50 20.04 22.94
C GLN A 726 19.32 19.09 22.94
N THR A 727 19.50 17.98 23.65
CA THR A 727 18.43 17.24 24.29
C THR A 727 17.71 18.17 25.26
N THR A 728 16.84 19.02 24.73
CA THR A 728 15.79 19.72 25.45
C THR A 728 14.63 19.82 24.49
N GLU A 729 13.59 19.06 24.80
CA GLU A 729 12.19 19.42 24.60
C GLU A 729 12.00 20.90 24.20
N ALA A 730 12.05 21.20 22.90
CA ALA A 730 11.41 22.38 22.37
C ALA A 730 9.90 22.09 22.35
N ILE A 731 9.30 22.08 23.54
CA ILE A 731 7.87 22.26 23.71
C ILE A 731 7.62 23.68 23.19
N MET A 732 7.19 23.79 21.93
CA MET A 732 6.30 24.89 21.58
C MET A 732 5.05 24.67 22.44
N ASP A 733 5.06 25.26 23.64
CA ASP A 733 3.95 25.26 24.59
C ASP A 733 2.88 26.22 24.06
N HIS A 734 2.33 25.91 22.90
CA HIS A 734 1.05 26.44 22.52
C HIS A 734 0.02 25.50 23.13
N GLN A 735 -0.30 25.74 24.40
CA GLN A 735 -1.43 25.08 25.02
C GLN A 735 -2.64 25.31 24.13
N HIS A 736 -3.20 24.23 23.59
CA HIS A 736 -4.48 24.29 22.90
C HIS A 736 -5.47 25.07 23.77
N GLU A 737 -6.26 25.99 23.22
CA GLU A 737 -7.23 26.76 23.99
C GLU A 737 -8.67 26.32 23.66
N GLY A 738 -9.57 26.47 24.64
CA GLY A 738 -10.99 26.16 24.46
C GLY A 738 -11.26 24.74 23.94
N LEU A 739 -12.01 24.64 22.84
CA LEU A 739 -12.39 23.36 22.22
C LEU A 739 -11.21 22.63 21.57
N ASP A 740 -10.11 23.31 21.26
CA ASP A 740 -8.96 22.65 20.65
C ASP A 740 -8.27 21.69 21.64
N LYS A 741 -8.39 21.90 22.96
CA LYS A 741 -7.95 20.91 23.97
C LYS A 741 -8.68 19.57 23.80
N PHE A 742 -9.97 19.64 23.49
CA PHE A 742 -10.81 18.46 23.28
C PHE A 742 -10.49 17.80 21.92
N TYR A 743 -10.27 18.60 20.88
CA TYR A 743 -9.94 18.08 19.54
C TYR A 743 -8.50 17.55 19.43
N ALA A 744 -7.59 18.02 20.29
CA ALA A 744 -6.19 17.58 20.40
C ALA A 744 -6.02 16.17 20.98
N LEU A 745 -7.07 15.59 21.58
CA LEU A 745 -7.08 14.20 22.02
C LEU A 745 -6.49 13.30 20.93
N SER A 746 -5.64 12.32 21.25
CA SER A 746 -5.12 11.39 20.25
C SER A 746 -6.26 10.66 19.52
N TYR A 747 -6.09 10.44 18.21
CA TYR A 747 -7.06 9.71 17.39
C TYR A 747 -7.26 8.26 17.86
N GLN A 748 -6.30 7.70 18.60
CA GLN A 748 -6.42 6.36 19.17
C GLN A 748 -7.54 6.25 20.22
N TRP A 749 -7.92 7.35 20.86
CA TRP A 749 -8.93 7.36 21.93
C TRP A 749 -10.36 7.66 21.44
N VAL A 750 -10.54 8.08 20.19
CA VAL A 750 -11.87 8.47 19.67
C VAL A 750 -12.85 7.30 19.73
N GLY A 751 -12.42 6.10 19.31
CA GLY A 751 -13.26 4.90 19.38
C GLY A 751 -13.56 4.45 20.80
N VAL A 752 -12.59 4.59 21.70
CA VAL A 752 -12.73 4.27 23.13
C VAL A 752 -13.79 5.18 23.77
N LEU A 753 -13.75 6.48 23.46
CA LEU A 753 -14.77 7.43 23.91
C LEU A 753 -16.15 7.10 23.35
N GLY A 754 -16.25 6.69 22.08
CA GLY A 754 -17.52 6.21 21.52
C GLY A 754 -18.07 5.01 22.28
N ILE A 755 -17.25 3.99 22.57
CA ILE A 755 -17.66 2.85 23.40
C ILE A 755 -18.11 3.33 24.79
N PHE A 756 -17.32 4.21 25.41
CA PHE A 756 -17.58 4.74 26.75
C PHE A 756 -18.88 5.54 26.81
N TYR A 757 -19.13 6.46 25.88
CA TYR A 757 -20.36 7.25 25.81
C TYR A 757 -21.58 6.35 25.67
N MET A 758 -21.52 5.36 24.79
CA MET A 758 -22.61 4.40 24.65
C MET A 758 -22.86 3.68 25.97
N LEU A 759 -21.83 3.07 26.57
CA LEU A 759 -21.95 2.30 27.81
C LEU A 759 -22.51 3.14 28.95
N VAL A 760 -21.94 4.32 29.21
CA VAL A 760 -22.36 5.17 30.34
C VAL A 760 -23.80 5.64 30.16
N ILE A 761 -24.14 6.21 29.00
CA ILE A 761 -25.47 6.76 28.76
C ILE A 761 -26.51 5.64 28.71
N GLY A 762 -26.19 4.51 28.08
CA GLY A 762 -27.08 3.35 28.00
C GLY A 762 -27.35 2.71 29.36
N ILE A 763 -26.31 2.59 30.21
CA ILE A 763 -26.44 2.07 31.58
C ILE A 763 -27.29 3.01 32.44
N VAL A 764 -26.98 4.31 32.45
CA VAL A 764 -27.74 5.31 33.22
C VAL A 764 -29.21 5.31 32.80
N THR A 765 -29.48 5.27 31.49
CA THR A 765 -30.85 5.21 30.96
C THR A 765 -31.57 3.92 31.39
N SER A 766 -30.90 2.77 31.39
CA SER A 766 -31.49 1.52 31.88
C SER A 766 -31.79 1.56 33.38
N CYS A 767 -30.91 2.16 34.18
CA CYS A 767 -31.13 2.33 35.60
C CYS A 767 -32.35 3.22 35.89
N ILE A 768 -32.56 4.28 35.08
CA ILE A 768 -33.73 5.17 35.19
C ILE A 768 -35.02 4.46 34.75
N GLU A 769 -34.97 3.64 33.69
CA GLU A 769 -36.13 2.90 33.19
C GLU A 769 -36.57 1.76 34.13
N GLY A 770 -35.64 1.22 34.91
CA GLY A 770 -35.84 0.08 35.79
C GLY A 770 -35.25 -1.19 35.20
N LEU A 771 -34.44 -1.89 36.00
CA LEU A 771 -33.73 -3.08 35.56
C LEU A 771 -34.65 -4.31 35.52
N PRO A 772 -34.62 -5.13 34.45
CA PRO A 772 -35.36 -6.39 34.41
C PRO A 772 -34.84 -7.36 35.48
N LYS A 773 -35.72 -8.22 35.98
CA LYS A 773 -35.35 -9.21 37.00
C LYS A 773 -34.40 -10.25 36.40
N SER A 774 -33.35 -10.64 37.15
CA SER A 774 -32.30 -11.55 36.68
C SER A 774 -32.82 -12.91 36.16
N LYS A 775 -33.97 -13.38 36.66
CA LYS A 775 -34.59 -14.66 36.26
C LYS A 775 -35.27 -14.62 34.89
N ASP A 776 -35.69 -13.43 34.45
CA ASP A 776 -36.46 -13.24 33.21
C ASP A 776 -35.54 -12.94 32.00
N ILE A 777 -34.22 -12.94 32.25
CA ILE A 777 -33.22 -12.64 31.23
C ILE A 777 -33.01 -13.87 30.35
N ASP A 778 -33.23 -13.70 29.05
CA ASP A 778 -32.88 -14.71 28.06
C ASP A 778 -31.36 -14.78 27.89
N VAL A 779 -30.79 -15.86 28.43
CA VAL A 779 -29.34 -16.10 28.48
C VAL A 779 -28.75 -16.54 27.13
N ILE A 780 -29.58 -16.87 26.14
CA ILE A 780 -29.10 -17.22 24.78
C ILE A 780 -28.34 -16.03 24.17
N TYR A 781 -28.86 -14.83 24.38
CA TYR A 781 -28.39 -13.59 23.75
C TYR A 781 -27.36 -12.82 24.56
N VAL A 782 -26.93 -13.30 25.73
CA VAL A 782 -25.95 -12.62 26.59
C VAL A 782 -24.80 -13.56 26.95
N LEU A 783 -23.64 -12.98 27.24
CA LEU A 783 -22.47 -13.72 27.69
C LEU A 783 -22.03 -13.22 29.07
N SER A 784 -21.58 -14.15 29.89
CA SER A 784 -20.94 -13.83 31.16
C SER A 784 -19.53 -13.30 30.91
N PHE A 785 -19.29 -12.05 31.29
CA PHE A 785 -17.98 -11.40 31.19
C PHE A 785 -16.88 -12.22 31.89
N PHE A 786 -17.17 -12.70 33.11
CA PHE A 786 -16.20 -13.45 33.90
C PHE A 786 -15.90 -14.83 33.31
N ASP A 787 -16.86 -15.48 32.64
CA ASP A 787 -16.58 -16.76 31.98
C ASP A 787 -15.70 -16.60 30.73
N GLN A 788 -15.83 -15.48 30.02
CA GLN A 788 -15.05 -15.24 28.79
C GLN A 788 -13.60 -14.84 29.08
N PHE A 789 -13.40 -13.94 30.05
CA PHE A 789 -12.10 -13.32 30.32
C PHE A 789 -11.39 -13.88 31.55
N PHE A 790 -12.13 -14.42 32.51
CA PHE A 790 -11.59 -14.92 33.78
C PHE A 790 -12.03 -16.38 34.07
N PRO A 791 -11.88 -17.32 33.10
CA PRO A 791 -12.34 -18.70 33.26
C PRO A 791 -11.61 -19.45 34.39
N PHE A 792 -10.44 -18.96 34.79
CA PHE A 792 -9.63 -19.50 35.87
C PHE A 792 -10.16 -19.18 37.28
N LEU A 793 -11.12 -18.26 37.41
CA LEU A 793 -11.75 -17.98 38.72
C LEU A 793 -12.59 -19.18 39.19
N PRO A 794 -12.59 -19.49 40.51
CA PRO A 794 -13.41 -20.57 41.06
C PRO A 794 -14.88 -20.42 40.67
N LYS A 795 -15.54 -21.53 40.33
CA LYS A 795 -16.94 -21.52 39.87
C LYS A 795 -17.86 -20.79 40.85
N ASN A 796 -17.68 -21.00 42.16
CA ASN A 796 -18.45 -20.34 43.21
C ASN A 796 -18.34 -18.80 43.18
N LEU A 797 -17.16 -18.27 42.83
CA LEU A 797 -16.95 -16.82 42.72
C LEU A 797 -17.60 -16.28 41.45
N ARG A 798 -17.46 -16.99 40.32
CA ARG A 798 -18.13 -16.63 39.06
C ARG A 798 -19.65 -16.63 39.21
N THR A 799 -20.22 -17.65 39.86
CA THR A 799 -21.67 -17.72 40.11
C THR A 799 -22.19 -16.56 40.95
N LYS A 800 -21.42 -16.07 41.94
CA LYS A 800 -21.78 -14.84 42.69
C LYS A 800 -21.78 -13.61 41.78
N LEU A 801 -20.82 -13.52 40.87
CA LEU A 801 -20.68 -12.41 39.92
C LEU A 801 -21.74 -12.44 38.80
N TYR A 802 -22.52 -13.51 38.67
CA TYR A 802 -23.63 -13.58 37.72
C TYR A 802 -24.83 -12.73 38.16
N LEU A 803 -24.84 -12.19 39.37
CA LEU A 803 -25.94 -11.34 39.89
C LEU A 803 -27.33 -12.02 39.75
N GLY A 804 -27.37 -13.35 39.94
CA GLY A 804 -28.59 -14.16 39.83
C GLY A 804 -29.01 -14.52 38.40
N VAL A 805 -28.22 -14.20 37.38
CA VAL A 805 -28.50 -14.58 35.98
C VAL A 805 -28.13 -16.05 35.74
N PRO A 806 -29.02 -16.88 35.16
CA PRO A 806 -28.81 -18.32 35.05
C PRO A 806 -27.96 -18.72 33.83
N PHE A 807 -26.72 -18.21 33.72
CA PHE A 807 -25.84 -18.46 32.55
C PHE A 807 -25.56 -19.95 32.29
N GLU A 808 -25.63 -20.80 33.32
CA GLU A 808 -25.44 -22.25 33.19
C GLU A 808 -26.47 -22.92 32.25
N LYS A 809 -27.67 -22.34 32.11
CA LYS A 809 -28.73 -22.86 31.21
C LYS A 809 -28.46 -22.57 29.73
N ARG A 810 -27.51 -21.69 29.41
CA ARG A 810 -27.28 -21.22 28.04
C ARG A 810 -26.93 -22.35 27.08
N GLU A 811 -26.04 -23.26 27.48
CA GLU A 811 -25.60 -24.36 26.61
C GLU A 811 -26.74 -25.33 26.30
N GLU A 812 -27.59 -25.64 27.28
CA GLU A 812 -28.77 -26.48 27.10
C GLU A 812 -29.77 -25.84 26.14
N LEU A 813 -30.02 -24.53 26.29
CA LEU A 813 -30.93 -23.79 25.42
C LEU A 813 -30.42 -23.72 23.97
N LEU A 814 -29.11 -23.51 23.78
CA LEU A 814 -28.51 -23.50 22.45
C LEU A 814 -28.60 -24.86 21.74
N LYS A 815 -28.47 -25.98 22.47
CA LYS A 815 -28.67 -27.32 21.89
C LYS A 815 -30.09 -27.53 21.38
N LYS A 816 -31.10 -26.96 22.05
CA LYS A 816 -32.51 -27.01 21.60
C LYS A 816 -32.73 -26.19 20.33
N VAL A 817 -32.13 -25.00 20.27
CA VAL A 817 -32.19 -24.12 19.09
C VAL A 817 -31.51 -24.76 17.88
N ASP A 818 -30.31 -25.31 18.05
CA ASP A 818 -29.56 -25.95 16.96
C ASP A 818 -30.30 -27.17 16.40
N LYS A 819 -30.95 -27.97 17.28
CA LYS A 819 -31.80 -29.09 16.85
C LYS A 819 -32.97 -28.61 15.97
N GLY A 820 -33.70 -27.57 16.41
CA GLY A 820 -34.80 -27.02 15.63
C GLY A 820 -34.36 -26.48 14.26
N PHE A 821 -33.15 -25.94 14.15
CA PHE A 821 -32.60 -25.53 12.86
C PHE A 821 -32.18 -26.70 11.98
N MET A 822 -31.61 -27.76 12.54
CA MET A 822 -31.28 -28.97 11.79
C MET A 822 -32.53 -29.65 11.23
N ASP A 823 -33.62 -29.68 12.02
CA ASP A 823 -34.91 -30.21 11.59
C ASP A 823 -35.48 -29.35 10.43
N TYR A 824 -35.41 -28.02 10.52
CA TYR A 824 -35.85 -27.10 9.46
C TYR A 824 -34.99 -27.13 8.17
N GLU A 825 -33.67 -27.22 8.28
CA GLU A 825 -32.79 -27.36 7.11
C GLU A 825 -32.97 -28.72 6.42
N ALA A 826 -33.28 -29.78 7.17
CA ALA A 826 -33.61 -31.09 6.61
C ALA A 826 -34.92 -31.06 5.80
N GLU A 827 -35.89 -30.22 6.20
CA GLU A 827 -37.14 -30.00 5.44
C GLU A 827 -36.94 -29.14 4.18
N LEU A 828 -35.93 -28.26 4.15
CA LEU A 828 -35.65 -27.34 3.03
C LEU A 828 -34.71 -27.90 1.97
N LEU A 829 -33.90 -28.90 2.32
CA LEU A 829 -33.09 -29.62 1.34
C LEU A 829 -34.04 -30.55 0.59
N PRO A 830 -34.21 -30.41 -0.74
CA PRO A 830 -34.85 -31.46 -1.51
C PRO A 830 -34.01 -32.71 -1.26
N THR A 831 -34.59 -33.73 -0.64
CA THR A 831 -33.97 -35.05 -0.65
C THR A 831 -33.77 -35.37 -2.13
N ALA A 832 -32.56 -35.70 -2.55
CA ALA A 832 -32.31 -36.07 -3.94
C ALA A 832 -33.20 -37.25 -4.39
N GLU A 833 -33.84 -37.94 -3.43
CA GLU A 833 -34.89 -38.94 -3.61
C GLU A 833 -36.26 -38.34 -4.00
N THR A 834 -36.66 -37.14 -3.56
CA THR A 834 -37.98 -36.56 -3.94
C THR A 834 -38.04 -36.07 -5.39
N GLU A 835 -36.94 -35.58 -5.98
CA GLU A 835 -36.88 -35.28 -7.43
C GLU A 835 -36.77 -36.55 -8.30
N LEU A 836 -36.38 -37.69 -7.73
CA LEU A 836 -36.39 -39.00 -8.40
C LEU A 836 -37.75 -39.68 -8.26
N GLU A 837 -38.40 -39.60 -7.10
CA GLU A 837 -39.77 -40.11 -6.88
C GLU A 837 -40.80 -39.29 -7.67
N GLU A 838 -40.73 -37.95 -7.71
CA GLU A 838 -41.64 -37.15 -8.55
C GLU A 838 -41.42 -37.40 -10.05
N LYS A 839 -40.19 -37.71 -10.47
CA LYS A 839 -39.91 -38.12 -11.86
C LYS A 839 -40.28 -39.56 -12.15
N GLU A 840 -40.17 -40.47 -11.20
CA GLU A 840 -40.65 -41.85 -11.34
C GLU A 840 -42.18 -41.91 -11.31
N ASP A 841 -42.85 -41.05 -10.54
CA ASP A 841 -44.32 -40.92 -10.53
C ASP A 841 -44.86 -40.16 -11.76
N GLU A 842 -44.15 -39.14 -12.27
CA GLU A 842 -44.49 -38.54 -13.58
C GLU A 842 -44.22 -39.49 -14.75
N MET A 843 -43.21 -40.37 -14.65
CA MET A 843 -42.87 -41.34 -15.70
C MET A 843 -43.76 -42.59 -15.64
N SER A 844 -44.17 -43.01 -14.45
CA SER A 844 -45.12 -44.11 -14.24
C SER A 844 -46.56 -43.69 -14.59
N SER A 845 -46.98 -42.46 -14.26
CA SER A 845 -48.30 -41.94 -14.65
C SER A 845 -48.41 -41.68 -16.16
N LYS A 846 -47.32 -41.32 -16.85
CA LYS A 846 -47.28 -41.24 -18.33
C LYS A 846 -47.24 -42.60 -19.01
N PHE A 847 -46.75 -43.66 -18.36
CA PHE A 847 -46.77 -45.02 -18.91
C PHE A 847 -48.10 -45.75 -18.74
N VAL A 848 -48.90 -45.41 -17.72
CA VAL A 848 -50.20 -46.06 -17.46
C VAL A 848 -51.35 -45.46 -18.29
N VAL A 849 -51.23 -44.21 -18.76
CA VAL A 849 -52.25 -43.56 -19.62
C VAL A 849 -52.13 -43.93 -21.11
N SER A 850 -51.03 -44.56 -21.55
CA SER A 850 -50.83 -44.94 -22.96
C SER A 850 -51.23 -46.38 -23.32
N ARG A 851 -51.80 -47.17 -22.38
CA ARG A 851 -52.03 -48.62 -22.61
C ARG A 851 -53.47 -49.11 -22.47
N ASN A 852 -54.46 -48.24 -22.32
CA ASN A 852 -55.87 -48.61 -22.37
C ASN A 852 -56.67 -47.60 -23.20
N GLY A 853 -56.77 -47.85 -24.51
CA GLY A 853 -57.64 -47.10 -25.40
C GLY A 853 -57.56 -47.62 -26.84
N HIS A 854 -58.59 -48.36 -27.24
CA HIS A 854 -58.99 -48.73 -28.61
C HIS A 854 -58.36 -49.97 -29.25
N THR A 855 -59.08 -51.08 -29.08
CA THR A 855 -59.35 -52.07 -30.12
C THR A 855 -60.37 -51.55 -31.14
N ASP A 856 -60.35 -52.18 -32.31
CA ASP A 856 -61.39 -52.29 -33.35
C ASP A 856 -61.38 -51.26 -34.51
N ASP A 857 -60.81 -51.71 -35.63
CA ASP A 857 -61.50 -52.01 -36.90
C ASP A 857 -60.83 -51.51 -38.20
N ASP A 858 -60.62 -52.51 -39.07
CA ASP A 858 -60.71 -52.52 -40.54
C ASP A 858 -59.67 -51.87 -41.48
N GLU A 859 -58.96 -52.80 -42.12
CA GLU A 859 -58.92 -53.04 -43.58
C GLU A 859 -58.26 -52.06 -44.58
N THR A 860 -57.43 -52.69 -45.43
CA THR A 860 -57.10 -52.36 -46.82
C THR A 860 -55.96 -51.37 -47.15
N ALA A 861 -54.83 -51.98 -47.53
CA ALA A 861 -54.21 -51.94 -48.86
C ALA A 861 -53.60 -50.64 -49.44
N LYS A 862 -52.35 -50.83 -49.90
CA LYS A 862 -51.65 -50.26 -51.08
C LYS A 862 -50.84 -48.95 -50.93
N ASP A 863 -49.55 -49.17 -51.12
CA ASP A 863 -48.65 -48.55 -52.11
C ASP A 863 -48.39 -47.03 -52.13
N ASN A 864 -47.07 -46.77 -52.18
CA ASN A 864 -46.33 -45.68 -52.84
C ASN A 864 -46.07 -44.37 -52.09
N ASP A 865 -44.80 -44.25 -51.67
CA ASP A 865 -43.84 -43.17 -51.98
C ASP A 865 -44.38 -41.81 -52.44
N VAL A 866 -44.14 -40.77 -51.63
CA VAL A 866 -43.23 -39.63 -51.91
C VAL A 866 -42.60 -39.16 -50.60
#